data_AF-A0A2N6EBQ0-F1
#
_entry.id   AF-A0A2N6EBQ0-F1
#
_cell.length_a   1.000
_cell.length_b   1.000
_cell.length_c   1.000
_cell.angle_alpha   90.00
_cell.angle_beta   90.00
_cell.angle_gamma   90.00
#
_symmetry.space_group_name_H-M   'P 1'
#
loop_
_entity.id
_entity.type
_entity.pdbx_description
1 polymer ?
#
loop_
_entity_poly.entity_id
_entity_poly.type
_entity_poly.pdbx_seq_one_letter_code
_entity_poly.pdbx_strand_id
1 'polypeptide(L)'
;MKKLEMWRRLLCLVVVAALALATGCDGDGDGGGDGTKKIEQNFETSLHNTRQGKETWFNDPVEGFGNFVNVPYDDLPCVGCHDTRDQGKNDGDPALDSFTDTWPGAPSCQDCHDGEPEKGNVAMPDTCLGCHGRQATEISLGLTDYHMDQLGFDCMNCHTSGDVHGDGNAYSTMFELGAIDAACSDCHDAGELQGVNDFHTAGHMNGMDCSTCHMTTAVACYNCHFDNEGIDDGSVTHSKFASAKFGGAGEKAWRFLVNRVIDGAGNTKIYPGSMQSLMADQAALDGQDDGAGVGFVAIGPYYSHSIQKNAVTCEDCHASAAMQQYVDEGIIDVVKWKGAEGEEVPLQREDEGLTLGTAWQPPKGIIPVPPDYAQALKFEFVDLVDPAAPLTPTATSSSPRVLFKRGADQIHLLDAYVRPLTQAQLDKLGWFNTSLHGTRNGKETFYNDGLGATDSSLLQQGFGNFVTVPYADLPCIDCHNGTDDGPWDAITGQGFEDVWPGNPVCRDCHATENPAAGANVPNDTCKGCHGRLGAEAAIGLEDVHGAFKCTDCHQLSDIHGVTGVEPATMFDEGALTADCRDCHDITASTTLEHTEHAGNITCSACHMESVVTCYNCHFDNEAINDGTVFHAKFASAKFGGPPESGKSWRYLVNRVLDAGGTTMVYPGSMQTLVGDVTSAEFPGEDDQGITFVAIAPYYAHAITRSDALTCLGCHWTQTATDLAGGTPFQVVGWGAAADAEVPASEMGATWQPPRGVIPVPPDPNGLLLFDFVDLVDPAAGPGSARKFFEAGPDIFHVLDNYVLPLSADQMEVLGVRPTEAIDHTAFDGETDCSLCHPLN
;
A
#
# COMPACT_ATOMS: atom_id res chain seq x y z
N MET A 1 37.17 -15.35 35.50
CA MET A 1 36.91 -13.90 35.71
C MET A 1 35.42 -13.57 35.82
N LYS A 2 34.52 -14.16 35.02
CA LYS A 2 33.06 -13.93 35.12
C LYS A 2 32.33 -14.41 36.41
N LYS A 3 32.90 -15.34 37.19
CA LYS A 3 32.30 -15.80 38.47
C LYS A 3 32.63 -14.91 39.69
N LEU A 4 33.63 -14.03 39.59
CA LEU A 4 34.02 -13.12 40.70
C LEU A 4 33.22 -11.80 40.68
N GLU A 5 32.72 -11.38 39.50
CA GLU A 5 31.85 -10.19 39.36
C GLU A 5 30.43 -10.43 39.88
N MET A 6 29.92 -11.66 39.76
CA MET A 6 28.58 -12.03 40.23
C MET A 6 28.48 -11.95 41.78
N TRP A 7 29.57 -12.30 42.48
CA TRP A 7 29.65 -12.20 43.95
C TRP A 7 29.85 -10.78 44.46
N ARG A 8 30.48 -9.90 43.68
CA ARG A 8 30.57 -8.47 43.99
C ARG A 8 29.22 -7.75 43.83
N ARG A 9 28.42 -8.13 42.84
CA ARG A 9 27.06 -7.58 42.64
C ARG A 9 26.06 -8.04 43.70
N LEU A 10 26.18 -9.28 44.19
CA LEU A 10 25.36 -9.79 45.30
C LEU A 10 25.64 -9.06 46.63
N LEU A 11 26.91 -8.73 46.91
CA LEU A 11 27.26 -7.98 48.13
C LEU A 11 26.77 -6.52 48.08
N CYS A 12 26.74 -5.89 46.90
CA CYS A 12 26.16 -4.55 46.74
C CYS A 12 24.64 -4.55 46.89
N LEU A 13 23.93 -5.58 46.40
CA LEU A 13 22.48 -5.70 46.56
C LEU A 13 22.05 -5.93 48.03
N VAL A 14 22.85 -6.66 48.82
CA VAL A 14 22.56 -6.89 50.25
C VAL A 14 22.84 -5.64 51.11
N VAL A 15 23.80 -4.79 50.73
CA VAL A 15 24.06 -3.51 51.42
C VAL A 15 23.02 -2.45 51.07
N VAL A 16 22.50 -2.44 49.83
CA VAL A 16 21.40 -1.55 49.42
C VAL A 16 20.06 -1.97 50.05
N ALA A 17 19.79 -3.28 50.16
CA ALA A 17 18.60 -3.79 50.85
C ALA A 17 18.65 -3.54 52.39
N ALA A 18 19.83 -3.47 52.99
CA ALA A 18 19.98 -3.14 54.41
C ALA A 18 19.87 -1.63 54.71
N LEU A 19 20.12 -0.74 53.73
CA LEU A 19 19.81 0.69 53.85
C LEU A 19 18.34 1.02 53.54
N ALA A 20 17.65 0.20 52.75
CA ALA A 20 16.23 0.37 52.43
C ALA A 20 15.26 -0.05 53.56
N LEU A 21 15.76 -0.67 54.63
CA LEU A 21 14.94 -1.15 55.76
C LEU A 21 15.06 -0.28 57.03
N ALA A 22 15.65 0.92 56.94
CA ALA A 22 15.84 1.82 58.09
C ALA A 22 15.39 3.28 57.88
N THR A 23 14.70 3.60 56.79
CA THR A 23 13.99 4.88 56.62
C THR A 23 12.55 4.58 56.31
N GLY A 24 11.72 4.59 57.37
CA GLY A 24 10.27 4.65 57.22
C GLY A 24 9.92 5.88 56.39
N CYS A 25 9.08 5.66 55.37
CA CYS A 25 8.36 6.72 54.69
C CYS A 25 7.39 7.35 55.72
N ASP A 26 7.85 8.40 56.38
CA ASP A 26 7.05 9.36 57.12
C ASP A 26 7.80 10.69 57.07
N GLY A 27 7.15 11.73 56.56
CA GLY A 27 7.59 13.10 56.71
C GLY A 27 7.61 13.90 55.41
N ASP A 28 6.47 14.51 55.12
CA ASP A 28 6.36 15.74 54.34
C ASP A 28 7.49 16.71 54.71
N GLY A 29 8.21 17.16 53.69
CA GLY A 29 9.32 18.10 53.79
C GLY A 29 8.97 19.42 53.13
N ASP A 30 8.24 20.26 53.85
CA ASP A 30 7.94 21.65 53.52
C ASP A 30 9.22 22.46 53.22
N GLY A 31 9.41 22.81 51.94
CA GLY A 31 10.36 23.82 51.47
C GLY A 31 9.60 25.01 50.88
N GLY A 32 9.42 26.08 51.67
CA GLY A 32 8.53 27.19 51.35
C GLY A 32 8.93 28.06 50.15
N GLY A 33 7.92 28.36 49.34
CA GLY A 33 7.91 29.37 48.27
C GLY A 33 6.67 29.24 47.38
N ASP A 34 5.50 29.63 47.90
CA ASP A 34 4.26 30.04 47.17
C ASP A 34 3.92 29.31 45.84
N GLY A 35 3.00 28.32 45.87
CA GLY A 35 2.43 27.81 44.61
C GLY A 35 1.54 26.56 44.63
N THR A 36 1.63 25.65 45.61
CA THR A 36 0.77 24.45 45.62
C THR A 36 -0.57 24.77 46.28
N LYS A 37 -1.56 25.07 45.44
CA LYS A 37 -2.99 25.07 45.81
C LYS A 37 -3.34 23.73 46.49
N LYS A 38 -4.30 23.77 47.43
CA LYS A 38 -4.81 22.54 48.06
C LYS A 38 -5.51 21.66 47.01
N ILE A 39 -5.61 20.34 47.24
CA ILE A 39 -6.27 19.40 46.31
C ILE A 39 -7.67 19.90 45.92
N GLU A 40 -8.43 20.44 46.86
CA GLU A 40 -9.78 20.97 46.59
C GLU A 40 -9.75 22.16 45.61
N GLN A 41 -8.73 23.02 45.72
CA GLN A 41 -8.54 24.19 44.86
C GLN A 41 -8.02 23.81 43.46
N ASN A 42 -7.29 22.71 43.35
CA ASN A 42 -6.90 22.14 42.07
C ASN A 42 -8.10 21.47 41.40
N PHE A 43 -8.92 20.76 42.19
CA PHE A 43 -10.09 20.07 41.67
C PHE A 43 -11.07 21.04 41.04
N GLU A 44 -11.29 22.22 41.63
CA GLU A 44 -12.11 23.31 41.07
C GLU A 44 -11.74 23.70 39.63
N THR A 45 -10.49 23.51 39.19
CA THR A 45 -10.06 23.81 37.82
C THR A 45 -9.85 22.56 36.95
N SER A 46 -9.95 21.37 37.53
CA SER A 46 -9.74 20.09 36.82
C SER A 46 -10.84 19.80 35.80
N LEU A 47 -10.52 19.05 34.75
CA LEU A 47 -11.52 18.59 33.77
C LEU A 47 -12.58 17.67 34.36
N HIS A 48 -12.29 16.96 35.46
CA HIS A 48 -13.27 16.16 36.19
C HIS A 48 -14.33 17.02 36.89
N ASN A 49 -13.96 18.25 37.29
CA ASN A 49 -14.90 19.23 37.83
C ASN A 49 -15.58 20.04 36.72
N THR A 50 -14.83 20.59 35.77
CA THR A 50 -15.37 21.53 34.77
C THR A 50 -16.16 20.82 33.66
N ARG A 51 -15.79 19.57 33.33
CA ARG A 51 -16.39 18.73 32.28
C ARG A 51 -16.46 19.35 30.87
N GLN A 52 -15.71 20.41 30.60
CA GLN A 52 -15.78 21.27 29.39
C GLN A 52 -15.36 20.61 28.06
N GLY A 53 -14.82 19.39 28.10
CA GLY A 53 -14.21 18.74 26.95
C GLY A 53 -15.12 18.65 25.72
N LYS A 54 -16.38 18.24 25.88
CA LYS A 54 -17.30 18.08 24.74
C LYS A 54 -17.87 19.39 24.23
N GLU A 55 -18.16 20.33 25.13
CA GLU A 55 -18.64 21.66 24.77
C GLU A 55 -17.65 22.37 23.84
N THR A 56 -16.35 22.27 24.14
CA THR A 56 -15.27 22.85 23.33
C THR A 56 -15.31 22.38 21.86
N TRP A 57 -15.62 21.10 21.63
CA TRP A 57 -15.70 20.54 20.27
C TRP A 57 -17.05 20.86 19.60
N PHE A 58 -18.14 20.86 20.35
CA PHE A 58 -19.47 21.13 19.82
C PHE A 58 -19.62 22.60 19.41
N ASN A 59 -19.12 23.52 20.22
CA ASN A 59 -19.22 24.97 20.04
C ASN A 59 -18.01 25.59 19.32
N ASP A 60 -17.15 24.80 18.67
CA ASP A 60 -16.08 25.36 17.86
C ASP A 60 -16.69 26.32 16.81
N PRO A 61 -16.31 27.62 16.81
CA PRO A 61 -16.97 28.62 15.96
C PRO A 61 -16.66 28.47 14.47
N VAL A 62 -15.72 27.61 14.09
CA VAL A 62 -15.36 27.37 12.69
C VAL A 62 -16.13 26.18 12.13
N GLU A 63 -16.02 25.01 12.76
CA GLU A 63 -16.54 23.75 12.22
C GLU A 63 -17.29 22.91 13.26
N GLY A 64 -17.55 23.45 14.45
CA GLY A 64 -18.30 22.77 15.51
C GLY A 64 -19.70 22.36 15.06
N PHE A 65 -20.14 21.17 15.50
CA PHE A 65 -21.43 20.62 15.11
C PHE A 65 -22.62 21.53 15.49
N GLY A 66 -22.48 22.31 16.57
CA GLY A 66 -23.50 23.28 17.02
C GLY A 66 -23.87 24.32 15.97
N ASN A 67 -22.94 24.64 15.05
CA ASN A 67 -23.20 25.59 13.95
C ASN A 67 -24.20 25.04 12.91
N PHE A 68 -24.39 23.72 12.85
CA PHE A 68 -25.22 23.06 11.84
C PHE A 68 -26.62 22.73 12.36
N VAL A 69 -26.74 22.33 13.62
CA VAL A 69 -28.02 21.93 14.22
C VAL A 69 -28.78 23.07 14.88
N ASN A 70 -28.12 24.20 15.16
CA ASN A 70 -28.73 25.38 15.82
C ASN A 70 -29.46 25.04 17.14
N VAL A 71 -28.98 24.00 17.84
CA VAL A 71 -29.42 23.60 19.19
C VAL A 71 -28.36 24.07 20.19
N PRO A 72 -28.71 24.83 21.23
CA PRO A 72 -27.78 25.19 22.29
C PRO A 72 -27.23 23.93 22.97
N TYR A 73 -25.93 23.93 23.31
CA TYR A 73 -25.31 22.80 23.99
C TYR A 73 -26.05 22.44 25.30
N ASP A 74 -26.48 23.46 26.06
CA ASP A 74 -27.19 23.35 27.34
C ASP A 74 -28.55 22.60 27.25
N ASP A 75 -29.09 22.41 26.04
CA ASP A 75 -30.35 21.70 25.81
C ASP A 75 -30.14 20.23 25.38
N LEU A 76 -28.90 19.75 25.37
CA LEU A 76 -28.58 18.38 24.95
C LEU A 76 -28.50 17.39 26.12
N PRO A 77 -28.94 16.13 25.95
CA PRO A 77 -28.78 15.07 26.96
C PRO A 77 -27.32 14.82 27.39
N CYS A 78 -26.34 15.23 26.57
CA CYS A 78 -24.93 15.08 26.90
C CYS A 78 -24.46 15.99 28.05
N VAL A 79 -25.20 17.07 28.35
CA VAL A 79 -24.97 18.02 29.46
C VAL A 79 -24.99 17.32 30.81
N GLY A 80 -25.90 16.36 31.00
CA GLY A 80 -26.02 15.59 32.27
C GLY A 80 -24.74 14.86 32.68
N CYS A 81 -23.82 14.62 31.73
CA CYS A 81 -22.49 14.05 31.99
C CYS A 81 -21.33 15.02 31.66
N HIS A 82 -21.56 16.12 30.93
CA HIS A 82 -20.51 16.97 30.35
C HIS A 82 -20.72 18.50 30.51
N ASP A 83 -21.52 18.95 31.47
CA ASP A 83 -21.59 20.36 31.90
C ASP A 83 -21.87 20.45 33.42
N THR A 84 -21.50 21.58 34.02
CA THR A 84 -21.70 21.95 35.43
C THR A 84 -22.91 22.88 35.65
N ARG A 85 -23.51 23.40 34.57
CA ARG A 85 -24.56 24.43 34.64
C ARG A 85 -25.97 23.90 34.94
N ASP A 86 -26.25 22.61 34.71
CA ASP A 86 -27.57 22.04 34.95
C ASP A 86 -27.76 21.55 36.39
N GLN A 87 -27.64 22.47 37.34
CA GLN A 87 -27.92 22.22 38.77
C GLN A 87 -29.43 22.25 39.09
N GLY A 88 -30.32 21.70 38.25
CA GLY A 88 -31.73 21.72 38.63
C GLY A 88 -32.81 21.12 37.75
N LYS A 89 -32.56 20.61 36.55
CA LYS A 89 -33.62 19.96 35.75
C LYS A 89 -33.76 18.46 36.10
N ASN A 90 -34.30 18.16 37.28
CA ASN A 90 -35.06 16.92 37.48
C ASN A 90 -36.45 17.17 36.88
N ASP A 91 -36.60 17.00 35.57
CA ASP A 91 -37.88 17.15 34.86
C ASP A 91 -38.82 15.95 35.06
N GLY A 92 -38.32 14.85 35.62
CA GLY A 92 -39.12 13.69 35.97
C GLY A 92 -39.41 12.76 34.79
N ASP A 93 -38.56 12.79 33.75
CA ASP A 93 -38.58 11.79 32.68
C ASP A 93 -37.87 10.48 33.13
N PRO A 94 -38.60 9.35 33.27
CA PRO A 94 -38.02 8.08 33.69
C PRO A 94 -37.06 7.45 32.66
N ALA A 95 -37.02 7.92 31.41
CA ALA A 95 -36.14 7.38 30.37
C ALA A 95 -34.69 7.87 30.52
N LEU A 96 -34.51 9.14 30.92
CA LEU A 96 -33.20 9.73 31.23
C LEU A 96 -32.67 9.26 32.60
N ASP A 97 -33.55 8.96 33.55
CA ASP A 97 -33.24 8.42 34.90
C ASP A 97 -32.36 7.15 34.86
N SER A 98 -32.48 6.34 33.82
CA SER A 98 -31.71 5.08 33.73
C SER A 98 -30.21 5.25 33.43
N PHE A 99 -29.78 6.45 33.01
CA PHE A 99 -28.37 6.80 32.79
C PHE A 99 -27.85 7.88 33.75
N THR A 100 -28.74 8.63 34.42
CA THR A 100 -28.41 9.73 35.35
C THR A 100 -28.44 9.32 36.84
N ASP A 101 -28.94 8.12 37.17
CA ASP A 101 -29.17 7.70 38.56
C ASP A 101 -27.92 7.51 39.43
N THR A 102 -26.70 7.57 38.88
CA THR A 102 -25.47 7.40 39.70
C THR A 102 -24.92 8.69 40.30
N TRP A 103 -25.19 9.88 39.74
CA TRP A 103 -24.57 11.13 40.21
C TRP A 103 -25.47 12.38 40.09
N PRO A 104 -26.58 12.48 40.85
CA PRO A 104 -27.36 13.71 40.91
C PRO A 104 -26.62 14.79 41.72
N GLY A 105 -25.96 15.75 41.06
CA GLY A 105 -25.36 16.91 41.73
C GLY A 105 -24.21 17.60 40.98
N ALA A 106 -23.74 18.73 41.53
CA ALA A 106 -22.50 19.36 41.08
C ALA A 106 -21.31 18.42 41.30
N PRO A 107 -20.33 18.34 40.36
CA PRO A 107 -19.19 17.44 40.50
C PRO A 107 -18.47 17.61 41.83
N SER A 108 -18.19 16.49 42.51
CA SER A 108 -17.75 16.52 43.90
C SER A 108 -16.67 15.47 44.19
N CYS A 109 -15.99 15.56 45.33
CA CYS A 109 -15.04 14.51 45.75
C CYS A 109 -15.75 13.16 46.00
N GLN A 110 -17.06 13.17 46.27
CA GLN A 110 -17.83 11.95 46.49
C GLN A 110 -18.02 11.17 45.19
N ASP A 111 -17.86 11.83 44.02
CA ASP A 111 -17.87 11.24 42.67
C ASP A 111 -16.89 10.07 42.53
N CYS A 112 -15.82 10.10 43.33
CA CYS A 112 -14.77 9.07 43.28
C CYS A 112 -14.52 8.37 44.62
N HIS A 113 -14.78 9.02 45.76
CA HIS A 113 -14.38 8.52 47.07
C HIS A 113 -15.56 8.01 47.91
N ASP A 114 -15.39 6.80 48.46
CA ASP A 114 -16.32 6.26 49.46
C ASP A 114 -16.09 6.92 50.83
N GLY A 115 -16.97 7.83 51.25
CA GLY A 115 -16.96 8.46 52.58
C GLY A 115 -16.26 9.82 52.64
N GLU A 116 -15.61 10.15 53.78
CA GLU A 116 -14.90 11.42 53.94
C GLU A 116 -13.61 11.42 53.08
N PRO A 117 -13.36 12.42 52.21
CA PRO A 117 -12.25 12.44 51.23
C PRO A 117 -10.85 12.22 51.83
N GLU A 118 -10.64 12.59 53.10
CA GLU A 118 -9.38 12.39 53.82
C GLU A 118 -9.12 10.92 54.22
N LYS A 119 -10.10 10.02 54.04
CA LYS A 119 -10.09 8.61 54.51
C LYS A 119 -10.71 7.61 53.52
N GLY A 120 -11.37 8.08 52.47
CA GLY A 120 -12.13 7.26 51.54
C GLY A 120 -11.25 6.60 50.48
N ASN A 121 -11.35 5.28 50.37
CA ASN A 121 -10.73 4.53 49.26
C ASN A 121 -11.56 4.73 47.98
N VAL A 122 -10.90 4.66 46.83
CA VAL A 122 -11.56 4.57 45.52
C VAL A 122 -11.71 3.10 45.15
N ALA A 123 -12.89 2.68 44.70
CA ALA A 123 -13.14 1.30 44.27
C ALA A 123 -12.64 1.09 42.82
N MET A 124 -11.36 0.76 42.68
CA MET A 124 -10.73 0.54 41.37
C MET A 124 -11.05 -0.85 40.80
N PRO A 125 -11.24 -0.98 39.46
CA PRO A 125 -11.35 0.09 38.46
C PRO A 125 -12.80 0.63 38.31
N ASP A 126 -13.76 0.02 39.00
CA ASP A 126 -15.21 0.22 38.79
C ASP A 126 -15.64 1.69 38.89
N THR A 127 -15.11 2.45 39.84
CA THR A 127 -15.40 3.89 39.99
C THR A 127 -15.05 4.67 38.72
N CYS A 128 -13.85 4.45 38.15
CA CYS A 128 -13.42 5.14 36.94
C CYS A 128 -14.25 4.71 35.72
N LEU A 129 -14.53 3.40 35.61
CA LEU A 129 -15.28 2.83 34.48
C LEU A 129 -16.74 3.30 34.42
N GLY A 130 -17.30 3.76 35.55
CA GLY A 130 -18.62 4.38 35.60
C GLY A 130 -18.77 5.61 34.69
N CYS A 131 -17.70 6.40 34.53
CA CYS A 131 -17.68 7.56 33.65
C CYS A 131 -16.86 7.33 32.36
N HIS A 132 -15.78 6.55 32.43
CA HIS A 132 -14.91 6.22 31.29
C HIS A 132 -15.53 5.10 30.44
N GLY A 133 -16.75 5.29 29.95
CA GLY A 133 -17.53 4.26 29.26
C GLY A 133 -16.88 3.73 27.97
N ARG A 134 -16.02 4.52 27.30
CA ARG A 134 -15.21 4.01 26.18
C ARG A 134 -14.19 2.97 26.66
N GLN A 135 -13.54 3.21 27.80
CA GLN A 135 -12.64 2.25 28.42
C GLN A 135 -13.38 0.98 28.87
N ALA A 136 -14.56 1.13 29.48
CA ALA A 136 -15.40 -0.01 29.83
C ALA A 136 -15.80 -0.82 28.58
N THR A 137 -16.05 -0.13 27.45
CA THR A 137 -16.34 -0.77 26.16
C THR A 137 -15.12 -1.55 25.64
N GLU A 138 -13.91 -0.98 25.68
CA GLU A 138 -12.67 -1.68 25.29
C GLU A 138 -12.51 -3.01 26.05
N ILE A 139 -12.70 -2.97 27.37
CA ILE A 139 -12.65 -4.16 28.23
C ILE A 139 -13.75 -5.16 27.82
N SER A 140 -14.99 -4.70 27.60
CA SER A 140 -16.10 -5.58 27.20
C SER A 140 -15.91 -6.25 25.83
N LEU A 141 -15.13 -5.60 24.94
CA LEU A 141 -14.75 -6.15 23.64
C LEU A 141 -13.61 -7.17 23.74
N GLY A 142 -13.09 -7.41 24.95
CA GLY A 142 -11.99 -8.32 25.20
C GLY A 142 -10.64 -7.77 24.73
N LEU A 143 -10.52 -6.46 24.57
CA LEU A 143 -9.22 -5.82 24.33
C LEU A 143 -8.36 -5.96 25.58
N THR A 144 -7.08 -6.24 25.37
CA THR A 144 -6.12 -6.49 26.45
C THR A 144 -5.09 -5.39 26.50
N ASP A 145 -4.59 -5.11 27.70
CA ASP A 145 -3.54 -4.15 27.97
C ASP A 145 -2.38 -4.84 28.68
N TYR A 146 -1.17 -4.71 28.13
CA TYR A 146 0.00 -5.35 28.70
C TYR A 146 0.29 -4.88 30.13
N HIS A 147 0.13 -3.59 30.43
CA HIS A 147 0.41 -3.04 31.75
C HIS A 147 -0.63 -3.49 32.77
N MET A 148 -1.91 -3.42 32.41
CA MET A 148 -2.97 -3.86 33.33
C MET A 148 -2.97 -5.39 33.51
N ASP A 149 -2.97 -6.15 32.41
CA ASP A 149 -3.17 -7.60 32.45
C ASP A 149 -1.93 -8.37 32.88
N GLN A 150 -0.73 -7.92 32.49
CA GLN A 150 0.52 -8.66 32.75
C GLN A 150 1.29 -8.10 33.95
N LEU A 151 1.18 -6.80 34.24
CA LEU A 151 1.87 -6.16 35.36
C LEU A 151 0.94 -5.86 36.54
N GLY A 152 -0.39 -6.00 36.37
CA GLY A 152 -1.37 -5.75 37.41
C GLY A 152 -1.55 -4.26 37.72
N PHE A 153 -1.28 -3.38 36.75
CA PHE A 153 -1.46 -1.94 36.93
C PHE A 153 -2.95 -1.58 37.02
N ASP A 154 -3.27 -0.62 37.88
CA ASP A 154 -4.52 0.13 37.89
C ASP A 154 -4.35 1.50 37.21
N CYS A 155 -5.44 2.28 37.12
CA CYS A 155 -5.43 3.55 36.39
C CYS A 155 -4.43 4.56 36.99
N MET A 156 -4.23 4.55 38.32
CA MET A 156 -3.38 5.52 39.02
C MET A 156 -1.89 5.16 38.93
N ASN A 157 -1.53 3.98 38.42
CA ASN A 157 -0.15 3.66 38.10
C ASN A 157 0.39 4.48 36.92
N CYS A 158 -0.49 4.95 36.03
CA CYS A 158 -0.14 5.82 34.91
C CYS A 158 -0.64 7.26 35.13
N HIS A 159 -1.90 7.43 35.56
CA HIS A 159 -2.48 8.75 35.79
C HIS A 159 -2.08 9.32 37.14
N THR A 160 -1.42 10.48 37.14
CA THR A 160 -1.00 11.12 38.38
C THR A 160 -2.17 11.76 39.12
N SER A 161 -1.93 12.21 40.35
CA SER A 161 -2.91 13.06 41.04
C SER A 161 -3.20 14.36 40.30
N GLY A 162 -2.31 14.84 39.43
CA GLY A 162 -2.53 16.02 38.60
C GLY A 162 -3.58 15.77 37.52
N ASP A 163 -3.52 14.61 36.86
CA ASP A 163 -4.52 14.19 35.86
C ASP A 163 -5.94 14.10 36.44
N VAL A 164 -6.05 13.62 37.68
CA VAL A 164 -7.35 13.37 38.32
C VAL A 164 -7.85 14.58 39.10
N HIS A 165 -7.07 15.07 40.07
CA HIS A 165 -7.46 16.17 40.94
C HIS A 165 -7.15 17.56 40.33
N GLY A 166 -6.48 17.63 39.18
CA GLY A 166 -6.00 18.88 38.61
C GLY A 166 -4.64 19.32 39.17
N ASP A 167 -3.97 20.17 38.39
CA ASP A 167 -2.67 20.78 38.71
C ASP A 167 -2.81 22.27 39.08
N GLY A 168 -4.04 22.79 39.09
CA GLY A 168 -4.37 24.18 39.38
C GLY A 168 -4.53 25.07 38.14
N ASN A 169 -4.31 24.53 36.94
CA ASN A 169 -4.68 25.13 35.67
C ASN A 169 -6.06 24.64 35.23
N ALA A 170 -6.76 25.47 34.45
CA ALA A 170 -8.02 25.09 33.81
C ALA A 170 -7.74 24.78 32.34
N TYR A 171 -8.23 23.63 31.87
CA TYR A 171 -8.09 23.17 30.49
C TYR A 171 -9.46 23.07 29.84
N SER A 172 -9.52 23.33 28.53
CA SER A 172 -10.78 23.25 27.77
C SER A 172 -11.10 21.80 27.38
N THR A 173 -10.07 20.97 27.22
CA THR A 173 -10.20 19.56 26.82
C THR A 173 -8.95 18.77 27.22
N MET A 174 -9.08 17.44 27.31
CA MET A 174 -7.97 16.52 27.58
C MET A 174 -6.85 16.56 26.52
N PHE A 175 -7.12 17.14 25.34
CA PHE A 175 -6.13 17.27 24.29
C PHE A 175 -5.22 18.49 24.46
N GLU A 176 -5.56 19.41 25.36
CA GLU A 176 -4.75 20.58 25.65
C GLU A 176 -3.41 20.19 26.28
N LEU A 177 -2.37 20.98 26.00
CA LEU A 177 -1.00 20.66 26.42
C LEU A 177 -0.88 20.69 27.95
N GLY A 178 -0.47 19.56 28.53
CA GLY A 178 -0.36 19.40 29.98
C GLY A 178 -1.66 19.02 30.69
N ALA A 179 -2.80 18.88 29.97
CA ALA A 179 -4.06 18.44 30.58
C ALA A 179 -4.01 16.97 31.05
N ILE A 180 -3.16 16.16 30.43
CA ILE A 180 -2.79 14.80 30.85
C ILE A 180 -1.27 14.73 30.85
N ASP A 181 -0.69 14.25 31.94
CA ASP A 181 0.75 14.08 32.12
C ASP A 181 1.23 12.63 31.94
N ALA A 182 0.33 11.64 32.02
CA ALA A 182 0.65 10.24 31.78
C ALA A 182 1.35 10.03 30.42
N ALA A 183 2.61 9.59 30.45
CA ALA A 183 3.39 9.37 29.24
C ALA A 183 4.18 8.06 29.29
N CYS A 184 4.36 7.44 28.13
CA CYS A 184 5.20 6.25 27.99
C CYS A 184 6.63 6.50 28.50
N SER A 185 7.13 7.73 28.30
CA SER A 185 8.48 8.15 28.70
C SER A 185 8.71 8.21 30.20
N ASP A 186 7.67 8.17 31.03
CA ASP A 186 7.82 8.17 32.48
C ASP A 186 8.38 6.83 33.00
N CYS A 187 8.19 5.76 32.20
CA CYS A 187 8.69 4.42 32.50
C CYS A 187 9.67 3.88 31.43
N HIS A 188 9.58 4.36 30.19
CA HIS A 188 10.37 3.87 29.06
C HIS A 188 11.38 4.92 28.57
N ASP A 189 12.68 4.65 28.74
CA ASP A 189 13.73 5.53 28.24
C ASP A 189 13.91 5.37 26.72
N ALA A 190 13.69 6.46 25.98
CA ALA A 190 13.82 6.45 24.52
C ALA A 190 15.24 6.13 24.02
N GLY A 191 16.27 6.43 24.82
CA GLY A 191 17.67 6.09 24.51
C GLY A 191 17.94 4.60 24.66
N GLU A 192 17.34 3.94 25.64
CA GLU A 192 17.41 2.48 25.82
C GLU A 192 16.64 1.72 24.73
N LEU A 193 15.58 2.32 24.19
CA LEU A 193 14.78 1.72 23.11
C LEU A 193 15.41 1.90 21.72
N GLN A 194 16.24 2.92 21.52
CA GLN A 194 16.80 3.24 20.20
C GLN A 194 17.58 2.07 19.60
N GLY A 195 17.14 1.58 18.43
CA GLY A 195 17.77 0.48 17.71
C GLY A 195 17.61 -0.90 18.36
N VAL A 196 16.72 -1.04 19.36
CA VAL A 196 16.38 -2.36 19.93
C VAL A 196 15.69 -3.25 18.90
N ASN A 197 14.97 -2.64 17.96
CA ASN A 197 14.38 -3.28 16.78
C ASN A 197 14.31 -2.26 15.64
N ASP A 198 13.74 -2.68 14.51
CA ASP A 198 13.65 -1.89 13.29
C ASP A 198 12.59 -0.77 13.33
N PHE A 199 11.72 -0.79 14.34
CA PHE A 199 10.72 0.24 14.58
C PHE A 199 11.28 1.40 15.41
N HIS A 200 12.11 1.12 16.43
CA HIS A 200 12.69 2.12 17.32
C HIS A 200 13.88 2.87 16.71
N THR A 201 13.68 3.43 15.51
CA THR A 201 14.64 4.30 14.86
C THR A 201 14.40 5.76 15.27
N ALA A 202 15.42 6.60 15.05
CA ALA A 202 15.25 8.04 15.24
C ALA A 202 14.17 8.63 14.31
N GLY A 203 13.86 7.99 13.17
CA GLY A 203 12.79 8.42 12.27
C GLY A 203 11.40 8.24 12.91
N HIS A 204 11.08 7.03 13.36
CA HIS A 204 9.79 6.75 14.00
C HIS A 204 9.67 7.45 15.36
N MET A 205 10.61 7.26 16.28
CA MET A 205 10.45 7.76 17.65
C MET A 205 10.34 9.29 17.75
N ASN A 206 10.93 10.02 16.79
CA ASN A 206 10.78 11.48 16.73
C ASN A 206 9.51 11.92 15.99
N GLY A 207 9.05 11.14 15.00
CA GLY A 207 7.92 11.49 14.14
C GLY A 207 6.54 11.06 14.63
N MET A 208 6.46 10.06 15.52
CA MET A 208 5.19 9.52 16.02
C MET A 208 5.22 9.26 17.53
N ASP A 209 4.03 9.20 18.10
CA ASP A 209 3.80 8.76 19.47
C ASP A 209 3.91 7.23 19.59
N CYS A 210 4.33 6.73 20.75
CA CYS A 210 4.45 5.30 21.01
C CYS A 210 3.11 4.58 20.80
N SER A 211 1.99 5.22 21.15
CA SER A 211 0.65 4.66 21.00
C SER A 211 0.26 4.42 19.54
N THR A 212 0.87 5.11 18.58
CA THR A 212 0.62 4.86 17.14
C THR A 212 0.93 3.42 16.77
N CYS A 213 1.97 2.82 17.37
CA CYS A 213 2.36 1.44 17.13
C CYS A 213 1.89 0.46 18.21
N HIS A 214 1.74 0.92 19.45
CA HIS A 214 1.47 0.03 20.58
C HIS A 214 0.00 -0.07 20.96
N MET A 215 -0.86 0.85 20.51
CA MET A 215 -2.32 0.70 20.64
C MET A 215 -2.82 -0.40 19.71
N THR A 216 -3.82 -1.19 20.11
CA THR A 216 -4.39 -2.23 19.22
C THR A 216 -5.51 -1.74 18.31
N THR A 217 -6.39 -0.87 18.78
CA THR A 217 -7.52 -0.34 17.98
C THR A 217 -8.09 0.92 18.61
N ALA A 218 -8.75 1.73 17.80
CA ALA A 218 -9.69 2.74 18.25
C ALA A 218 -11.09 2.15 18.45
N VAL A 219 -11.87 2.76 19.33
CA VAL A 219 -13.32 2.53 19.46
C VAL A 219 -14.08 3.79 19.07
N ALA A 220 -15.07 3.65 18.19
CA ALA A 220 -15.94 4.73 17.75
C ALA A 220 -17.41 4.36 17.85
N CYS A 221 -18.22 5.33 18.29
CA CYS A 221 -19.64 5.34 17.99
C CYS A 221 -19.83 6.00 16.63
N TYR A 222 -20.65 5.39 15.78
CA TYR A 222 -20.88 5.85 14.43
C TYR A 222 -22.36 6.09 14.18
N ASN A 223 -22.64 7.21 13.51
CA ASN A 223 -23.95 7.64 13.04
C ASN A 223 -24.92 7.81 14.21
N CYS A 224 -24.52 8.62 15.20
CA CYS A 224 -25.43 9.06 16.26
C CYS A 224 -26.55 9.91 15.64
N HIS A 225 -27.81 9.59 15.90
CA HIS A 225 -28.97 10.33 15.38
C HIS A 225 -29.35 11.43 16.37
N PHE A 226 -29.02 12.67 16.02
CA PHE A 226 -29.09 13.83 16.92
C PHE A 226 -30.46 14.52 16.89
N ASP A 227 -31.17 14.38 15.79
CA ASP A 227 -32.59 14.71 15.63
C ASP A 227 -33.47 14.04 16.71
N ASN A 228 -33.08 12.83 17.15
CA ASN A 228 -33.75 12.13 18.25
C ASN A 228 -33.39 12.61 19.66
N GLU A 229 -32.43 13.51 19.79
CA GLU A 229 -31.96 14.07 21.06
C GLU A 229 -32.56 15.46 21.37
N GLY A 230 -33.24 16.13 20.42
CA GLY A 230 -33.49 17.59 20.51
C GLY A 230 -34.91 18.11 20.19
N ILE A 231 -35.98 17.58 20.78
CA ILE A 231 -37.33 18.21 20.70
C ILE A 231 -37.98 18.37 22.08
N ASP A 232 -38.20 19.61 22.51
CA ASP A 232 -38.77 20.00 23.83
C ASP A 232 -40.26 19.67 24.03
N ASP A 233 -40.98 19.26 22.99
CA ASP A 233 -42.43 19.03 23.05
C ASP A 233 -42.84 17.59 23.42
N GLY A 234 -41.86 16.71 23.67
CA GLY A 234 -42.06 15.32 24.07
C GLY A 234 -42.48 14.38 22.94
N SER A 235 -42.31 14.78 21.67
CA SER A 235 -42.59 13.94 20.50
C SER A 235 -41.47 12.95 20.14
N VAL A 236 -40.25 13.13 20.64
CA VAL A 236 -39.10 12.22 20.45
C VAL A 236 -38.33 12.00 21.76
N THR A 237 -37.82 10.78 21.96
CA THR A 237 -37.48 10.15 23.25
C THR A 237 -36.19 10.62 23.96
N HIS A 238 -35.58 11.75 23.57
CA HIS A 238 -34.32 12.30 24.15
C HIS A 238 -33.23 11.26 24.46
N SER A 239 -33.11 10.22 23.64
CA SER A 239 -32.28 9.07 23.99
C SER A 239 -31.11 8.91 23.04
N LYS A 240 -29.90 8.98 23.60
CA LYS A 240 -28.65 8.79 22.86
C LYS A 240 -28.59 7.42 22.19
N PHE A 241 -28.51 7.42 20.86
CA PHE A 241 -28.45 6.19 20.07
C PHE A 241 -27.44 6.32 18.91
N ALA A 242 -26.60 5.29 18.72
CA ALA A 242 -25.69 5.16 17.58
C ALA A 242 -26.10 3.97 16.71
N SER A 243 -26.16 4.15 15.38
CA SER A 243 -26.48 3.05 14.45
C SER A 243 -25.41 1.98 14.36
N ALA A 244 -24.15 2.31 14.69
CA ALA A 244 -23.07 1.35 14.77
C ALA A 244 -22.03 1.71 15.85
N LYS A 245 -21.28 0.69 16.26
CA LYS A 245 -20.07 0.82 17.08
C LYS A 245 -18.96 0.06 16.39
N PHE A 246 -17.80 0.69 16.22
CA PHE A 246 -16.64 0.13 15.54
C PHE A 246 -15.45 0.01 16.48
N GLY A 247 -14.56 -0.93 16.21
CA GLY A 247 -13.41 -1.28 17.04
C GLY A 247 -13.50 -2.70 17.59
N GLY A 248 -12.34 -3.32 17.78
CA GLY A 248 -12.19 -4.68 18.31
C GLY A 248 -10.82 -5.26 17.97
N ALA A 249 -10.55 -6.49 18.40
CA ALA A 249 -9.32 -7.19 18.05
C ALA A 249 -9.35 -7.77 16.62
N GLY A 250 -8.17 -8.08 16.08
CA GLY A 250 -8.02 -8.74 14.78
C GLY A 250 -8.55 -7.89 13.63
N GLU A 251 -9.39 -8.47 12.76
CA GLU A 251 -9.96 -7.80 11.58
C GLU A 251 -10.85 -6.58 11.90
N LYS A 252 -11.30 -6.44 13.15
CA LYS A 252 -12.07 -5.27 13.63
C LYS A 252 -11.17 -4.15 14.14
N ALA A 253 -9.85 -4.35 14.16
CA ALA A 253 -8.89 -3.37 14.61
C ALA A 253 -8.73 -2.28 13.55
N TRP A 254 -8.83 -1.03 13.98
CA TRP A 254 -8.64 0.11 13.10
C TRP A 254 -8.13 1.32 13.88
N ARG A 255 -7.50 2.28 13.20
CA ARG A 255 -7.21 3.61 13.75
C ARG A 255 -6.96 4.61 12.63
N PHE A 256 -7.20 5.88 12.88
CA PHE A 256 -6.63 6.92 12.03
C PHE A 256 -5.16 7.16 12.39
N LEU A 257 -4.38 7.66 11.43
CA LEU A 257 -3.19 8.44 11.71
C LEU A 257 -3.57 9.92 11.61
N VAL A 258 -3.25 10.69 12.64
CA VAL A 258 -3.47 12.14 12.69
C VAL A 258 -2.24 12.85 13.25
N ASN A 259 -2.00 14.10 12.88
CA ASN A 259 -0.96 14.91 13.51
C ASN A 259 -1.53 15.60 14.74
N ARG A 260 -1.13 15.17 15.94
CA ARG A 260 -1.46 15.90 17.18
C ARG A 260 -0.49 17.05 17.39
N VAL A 261 -1.00 18.21 17.77
CA VAL A 261 -0.18 19.34 18.24
C VAL A 261 0.39 19.02 19.62
N ILE A 262 1.72 19.05 19.77
CA ILE A 262 2.43 18.60 20.98
C ILE A 262 3.13 19.73 21.74
N ASP A 263 3.18 20.94 21.20
CA ASP A 263 3.76 22.10 21.89
C ASP A 263 3.14 23.44 21.45
N GLY A 264 3.44 24.49 22.20
CA GLY A 264 2.96 25.85 21.91
C GLY A 264 3.58 26.50 20.67
N ALA A 265 4.57 25.85 20.03
CA ALA A 265 5.11 26.28 18.74
C ALA A 265 4.31 25.70 17.57
N GLY A 266 3.37 24.79 17.84
CA GLY A 266 2.55 24.14 16.83
C GLY A 266 3.24 22.95 16.16
N ASN A 267 4.32 22.41 16.75
CA ASN A 267 4.93 21.18 16.29
C ASN A 267 3.97 20.00 16.48
N THR A 268 4.09 19.00 15.62
CA THR A 268 3.19 17.85 15.64
C THR A 268 3.94 16.53 15.66
N LYS A 269 3.25 15.49 16.16
CA LYS A 269 3.63 14.08 16.01
C LYS A 269 2.44 13.30 15.49
N ILE A 270 2.69 12.19 14.80
CA ILE A 270 1.65 11.27 14.39
C ILE A 270 1.13 10.52 15.62
N TYR A 271 -0.18 10.60 15.84
CA TYR A 271 -0.93 9.89 16.88
C TYR A 271 -1.98 8.98 16.27
N PRO A 272 -2.41 7.93 16.98
CA PRO A 272 -3.65 7.25 16.65
C PRO A 272 -4.82 8.22 16.82
N GLY A 273 -5.74 8.18 15.86
CA GLY A 273 -6.99 8.93 15.89
C GLY A 273 -8.21 8.00 15.91
N SER A 274 -9.32 8.55 16.37
CA SER A 274 -10.64 7.95 16.29
C SER A 274 -11.62 8.98 15.72
N MET A 275 -12.86 8.56 15.54
CA MET A 275 -13.94 9.43 15.10
C MET A 275 -15.16 9.32 15.99
N GLN A 276 -16.01 10.32 15.87
CA GLN A 276 -17.40 10.26 16.23
C GLN A 276 -18.19 10.89 15.09
N SER A 277 -19.20 10.18 14.59
CA SER A 277 -20.09 10.73 13.58
C SER A 277 -21.50 10.94 14.11
N LEU A 278 -22.10 12.02 13.64
CA LEU A 278 -23.42 12.52 14.00
C LEU A 278 -24.20 12.73 12.72
N MET A 279 -25.49 12.49 12.77
CA MET A 279 -26.42 12.99 11.77
C MET A 279 -27.52 13.77 12.45
N ALA A 280 -28.09 14.74 11.75
CA ALA A 280 -29.33 15.36 12.16
C ALA A 280 -30.20 15.55 10.91
N ASP A 281 -31.38 14.96 10.92
CA ASP A 281 -32.44 15.34 9.98
C ASP A 281 -33.04 16.69 10.42
N GLN A 282 -32.90 17.70 9.57
CA GLN A 282 -33.38 19.05 9.89
C GLN A 282 -34.90 19.17 9.69
N ALA A 283 -35.50 18.27 8.89
CA ALA A 283 -36.92 18.20 8.58
C ALA A 283 -37.70 17.30 9.56
N ALA A 284 -37.09 16.28 10.15
CA ALA A 284 -37.70 15.46 11.23
C ALA A 284 -38.26 16.28 12.41
N LEU A 285 -37.80 17.53 12.61
CA LEU A 285 -38.38 18.50 13.54
C LEU A 285 -39.85 18.85 13.24
N ASP A 286 -40.36 18.59 12.03
CA ASP A 286 -41.75 18.82 11.62
C ASP A 286 -42.55 17.52 11.38
N GLY A 287 -41.93 16.35 11.59
CA GLY A 287 -42.54 15.03 11.47
C GLY A 287 -42.64 14.49 10.03
N GLN A 288 -41.90 15.04 9.06
CA GLN A 288 -41.73 14.44 7.74
C GLN A 288 -40.24 14.34 7.36
N ASP A 289 -39.84 13.15 6.92
CA ASP A 289 -38.53 12.91 6.28
C ASP A 289 -38.64 13.30 4.80
N ASP A 290 -37.89 14.33 4.40
CA ASP A 290 -37.72 14.76 3.01
C ASP A 290 -36.30 14.51 2.46
N GLY A 291 -35.47 13.78 3.21
CA GLY A 291 -34.06 13.54 2.92
C GLY A 291 -33.13 14.74 3.16
N ALA A 292 -33.59 15.80 3.84
CA ALA A 292 -32.79 16.99 4.12
C ALA A 292 -32.19 16.98 5.54
N GLY A 293 -30.95 16.51 5.66
CA GLY A 293 -30.17 16.63 6.90
C GLY A 293 -28.66 16.64 6.68
N VAL A 294 -27.95 16.78 7.79
CA VAL A 294 -26.49 16.97 7.82
C VAL A 294 -25.79 15.75 8.39
N GLY A 295 -24.81 15.22 7.66
CA GLY A 295 -23.86 14.22 8.13
C GLY A 295 -22.58 14.89 8.60
N PHE A 296 -22.16 14.63 9.84
CA PHE A 296 -21.00 15.26 10.46
C PHE A 296 -20.05 14.20 11.02
N VAL A 297 -18.75 14.40 10.84
CA VAL A 297 -17.71 13.54 11.42
C VAL A 297 -16.69 14.40 12.15
N ALA A 298 -16.51 14.18 13.45
CA ALA A 298 -15.36 14.71 14.19
C ALA A 298 -14.24 13.67 14.22
N ILE A 299 -13.03 14.07 13.85
CA ILE A 299 -11.82 13.25 13.95
C ILE A 299 -10.89 13.87 14.99
N GLY A 300 -10.39 13.07 15.91
CA GLY A 300 -9.49 13.53 16.97
C GLY A 300 -8.52 12.47 17.46
N PRO A 301 -7.49 12.85 18.22
CA PRO A 301 -6.54 11.91 18.81
C PRO A 301 -7.28 10.93 19.73
N TYR A 302 -6.81 9.69 19.80
CA TYR A 302 -7.40 8.65 20.63
C TYR A 302 -6.37 8.03 21.56
N TYR A 303 -6.73 7.94 22.85
CA TYR A 303 -5.91 7.29 23.86
C TYR A 303 -6.65 6.04 24.34
N SER A 304 -6.30 4.91 23.74
CA SER A 304 -6.82 3.60 24.15
C SER A 304 -6.01 3.06 25.33
N HIS A 305 -6.63 2.21 26.14
CA HIS A 305 -5.91 1.36 27.09
C HIS A 305 -5.90 -0.08 26.58
N SER A 306 -5.57 -0.24 25.30
CA SER A 306 -5.33 -1.53 24.66
C SER A 306 -3.89 -1.59 24.16
N ILE A 307 -2.93 -1.49 25.08
CA ILE A 307 -1.51 -1.38 24.76
C ILE A 307 -0.85 -2.76 24.67
N GLN A 308 -0.16 -3.04 23.56
CA GLN A 308 0.51 -4.31 23.27
C GLN A 308 1.94 -4.10 22.76
N LYS A 309 2.80 -5.12 22.94
CA LYS A 309 4.20 -5.04 22.50
C LYS A 309 4.38 -5.01 20.97
N ASN A 310 3.54 -5.72 20.23
CA ASN A 310 3.61 -5.88 18.78
C ASN A 310 2.22 -5.66 18.17
N ALA A 311 1.65 -4.46 18.34
CA ALA A 311 0.26 -4.21 17.95
C ALA A 311 0.10 -3.92 16.45
N VAL A 312 1.17 -3.50 15.78
CA VAL A 312 1.20 -3.21 14.34
C VAL A 312 2.48 -3.74 13.69
N THR A 313 2.42 -3.89 12.38
CA THR A 313 3.50 -4.29 11.48
C THR A 313 3.95 -3.14 10.58
N CYS A 314 5.04 -3.31 9.83
CA CYS A 314 5.43 -2.36 8.78
C CYS A 314 4.33 -2.22 7.72
N GLU A 315 3.76 -3.36 7.32
CA GLU A 315 2.73 -3.46 6.30
C GLU A 315 1.45 -2.72 6.69
N ASP A 316 1.03 -2.85 7.97
CA ASP A 316 -0.15 -2.18 8.49
C ASP A 316 -0.12 -0.66 8.26
N CYS A 317 1.05 -0.03 8.21
CA CYS A 317 1.21 1.41 7.96
C CYS A 317 1.64 1.73 6.51
N HIS A 318 2.70 1.07 6.03
CA HIS A 318 3.42 1.45 4.80
C HIS A 318 2.89 0.77 3.53
N ALA A 319 2.01 -0.21 3.68
CA ALA A 319 1.30 -0.88 2.61
C ALA A 319 -0.18 -1.05 2.99
N SER A 320 -0.71 -0.11 3.78
CA SER A 320 -2.11 -0.18 4.23
C SER A 320 -3.03 -0.05 3.02
N ALA A 321 -4.11 -0.85 2.99
CA ALA A 321 -5.07 -0.80 1.89
C ALA A 321 -5.77 0.57 1.78
N ALA A 322 -5.92 1.31 2.88
CA ALA A 322 -6.42 2.68 2.85
C ALA A 322 -5.44 3.64 2.14
N MET A 323 -4.13 3.47 2.33
CA MET A 323 -3.13 4.24 1.60
C MET A 323 -3.10 3.84 0.13
N GLN A 324 -3.25 2.55 -0.19
CA GLN A 324 -3.33 2.07 -1.58
C GLN A 324 -4.52 2.71 -2.31
N GLN A 325 -5.72 2.63 -1.73
CA GLN A 325 -6.92 3.24 -2.30
C GLN A 325 -6.75 4.75 -2.53
N TYR A 326 -6.08 5.44 -1.59
CA TYR A 326 -5.82 6.86 -1.75
C TYR A 326 -4.84 7.17 -2.90
N VAL A 327 -3.81 6.34 -3.10
CA VAL A 327 -2.88 6.47 -4.24
C VAL A 327 -3.62 6.24 -5.56
N ASP A 328 -4.41 5.17 -5.64
CA ASP A 328 -5.03 4.72 -6.89
C ASP A 328 -6.24 5.57 -7.30
N GLU A 329 -7.09 5.92 -6.32
CA GLU A 329 -8.40 6.54 -6.57
C GLU A 329 -8.51 7.98 -6.06
N GLY A 330 -7.55 8.44 -5.23
CA GLY A 330 -7.64 9.72 -4.53
C GLY A 330 -8.72 9.76 -3.43
N ILE A 331 -9.27 8.60 -3.05
CA ILE A 331 -10.31 8.47 -2.01
C ILE A 331 -9.97 7.37 -1.01
N ILE A 332 -10.61 7.41 0.16
CA ILE A 332 -10.54 6.37 1.18
C ILE A 332 -11.93 6.09 1.70
N ASP A 333 -12.42 4.88 1.50
CA ASP A 333 -13.68 4.44 2.05
C ASP A 333 -13.53 4.02 3.50
N VAL A 334 -13.88 4.94 4.42
CA VAL A 334 -13.74 4.70 5.85
C VAL A 334 -14.90 3.89 6.39
N VAL A 335 -16.13 4.21 5.98
CA VAL A 335 -17.34 3.47 6.35
C VAL A 335 -18.30 3.42 5.17
N LYS A 336 -18.70 2.21 4.80
CA LYS A 336 -19.65 1.95 3.71
C LYS A 336 -20.90 1.23 4.21
N TRP A 337 -22.00 1.45 3.52
CA TRP A 337 -23.28 0.78 3.69
C TRP A 337 -23.60 -0.06 2.47
N LYS A 338 -23.81 -1.36 2.67
CA LYS A 338 -24.06 -2.32 1.57
C LYS A 338 -25.48 -2.24 1.02
N GLY A 339 -26.43 -1.70 1.78
CA GLY A 339 -27.83 -1.62 1.35
C GLY A 339 -27.98 -0.64 0.18
N ALA A 340 -28.84 -1.00 -0.77
CA ALA A 340 -29.15 -0.13 -1.89
C ALA A 340 -29.92 1.13 -1.42
N GLU A 341 -29.92 2.17 -2.27
CA GLU A 341 -30.72 3.37 -2.01
C GLU A 341 -32.21 3.02 -1.87
N GLY A 342 -32.84 3.47 -0.78
CA GLY A 342 -34.22 3.15 -0.45
C GLY A 342 -34.46 1.73 0.10
N GLU A 343 -33.42 0.90 0.27
CA GLU A 343 -33.56 -0.42 0.88
C GLU A 343 -33.66 -0.33 2.42
N GLU A 344 -34.75 -0.84 2.98
CA GLU A 344 -34.94 -0.97 4.43
C GLU A 344 -34.27 -2.24 4.97
N VAL A 345 -33.19 -2.07 5.72
CA VAL A 345 -32.44 -3.17 6.35
C VAL A 345 -32.91 -3.34 7.81
N PRO A 346 -33.50 -4.48 8.18
CA PRO A 346 -33.96 -4.72 9.54
C PRO A 346 -32.82 -5.13 10.49
N LEU A 347 -33.09 -5.06 11.79
CA LEU A 347 -32.15 -5.45 12.84
C LEU A 347 -31.74 -6.94 12.77
N GLN A 348 -32.71 -7.84 12.54
CA GLN A 348 -32.51 -9.29 12.37
C GLN A 348 -33.55 -9.84 11.39
N ARG A 349 -33.18 -10.80 10.55
CA ARG A 349 -34.10 -11.63 9.74
C ARG A 349 -33.80 -13.10 9.94
N GLU A 350 -34.83 -13.94 9.84
CA GLU A 350 -34.74 -15.41 9.96
C GLU A 350 -34.28 -16.08 8.64
N ASP A 351 -34.29 -15.33 7.53
CA ASP A 351 -33.85 -15.73 6.19
C ASP A 351 -32.59 -14.95 5.77
N GLU A 352 -31.48 -15.68 5.63
CA GLU A 352 -30.13 -15.15 5.40
C GLU A 352 -30.04 -14.37 4.08
N GLY A 353 -29.78 -13.05 4.17
CA GLY A 353 -29.59 -12.15 3.03
C GLY A 353 -28.76 -10.91 3.39
N LEU A 354 -29.27 -10.05 4.29
CA LEU A 354 -28.54 -8.90 4.87
C LEU A 354 -29.18 -8.49 6.20
N THR A 355 -28.39 -8.34 7.28
CA THR A 355 -28.84 -7.82 8.59
C THR A 355 -28.10 -6.52 8.93
N LEU A 356 -28.60 -5.74 9.88
CA LEU A 356 -27.95 -4.47 10.28
C LEU A 356 -26.44 -4.63 10.54
N GLY A 357 -26.02 -5.71 11.20
CA GLY A 357 -24.60 -5.94 11.50
C GLY A 357 -23.74 -6.20 10.24
N THR A 358 -24.29 -6.88 9.24
CA THR A 358 -23.58 -7.24 7.99
C THR A 358 -23.73 -6.18 6.90
N ALA A 359 -24.66 -5.24 7.06
CA ALA A 359 -24.90 -4.12 6.16
C ALA A 359 -23.84 -3.02 6.29
N TRP A 360 -23.20 -2.92 7.46
CA TRP A 360 -22.03 -2.07 7.63
C TRP A 360 -20.76 -2.75 7.09
N GLN A 361 -20.02 -2.00 6.30
CA GLN A 361 -18.58 -2.17 6.13
C GLN A 361 -17.90 -1.19 7.10
N PRO A 362 -17.41 -1.66 8.27
CA PRO A 362 -16.80 -0.81 9.30
C PRO A 362 -15.49 -0.20 8.80
N PRO A 363 -14.75 0.63 9.54
CA PRO A 363 -13.35 0.92 9.24
C PRO A 363 -12.43 -0.27 9.61
N LYS A 364 -11.31 -0.42 8.91
CA LYS A 364 -10.32 -1.49 9.11
C LYS A 364 -8.90 -0.98 8.92
N GLY A 365 -7.97 -1.52 9.71
CA GLY A 365 -6.54 -1.24 9.56
C GLY A 365 -6.15 0.19 9.93
N ILE A 366 -5.01 0.64 9.43
CA ILE A 366 -4.51 1.99 9.68
C ILE A 366 -4.92 2.88 8.53
N ILE A 367 -5.60 3.98 8.85
CA ILE A 367 -6.18 4.89 7.87
C ILE A 367 -5.47 6.25 8.00
N PRO A 368 -4.64 6.66 7.03
CA PRO A 368 -4.07 8.00 7.07
C PRO A 368 -5.14 9.06 6.86
N VAL A 369 -5.09 10.17 7.59
CA VAL A 369 -5.92 11.36 7.32
C VAL A 369 -5.13 12.33 6.44
N PRO A 370 -5.42 12.42 5.13
CA PRO A 370 -4.60 13.21 4.21
C PRO A 370 -4.90 14.72 4.29
N PRO A 371 -4.05 15.60 3.72
CA PRO A 371 -4.30 17.06 3.71
C PRO A 371 -5.64 17.46 3.06
N ASP A 372 -6.12 16.68 2.10
CA ASP A 372 -7.38 16.83 1.36
C ASP A 372 -8.50 15.92 1.92
N TYR A 373 -8.43 15.58 3.21
CA TYR A 373 -9.36 14.66 3.89
C TYR A 373 -10.85 14.94 3.61
N ALA A 374 -11.24 16.21 3.42
CA ALA A 374 -12.62 16.61 3.14
C ALA A 374 -13.13 16.04 1.81
N GLN A 375 -12.24 15.84 0.84
CA GLN A 375 -12.57 15.21 -0.45
C GLN A 375 -12.24 13.71 -0.42
N ALA A 376 -11.14 13.33 0.22
CA ALA A 376 -10.63 11.97 0.17
C ALA A 376 -11.46 10.99 1.02
N LEU A 377 -11.78 11.35 2.27
CA LEU A 377 -12.43 10.41 3.20
C LEU A 377 -13.93 10.29 2.91
N LYS A 378 -14.38 9.06 2.67
CA LYS A 378 -15.79 8.74 2.39
C LYS A 378 -16.44 8.06 3.60
N PHE A 379 -17.59 8.61 3.97
CA PHE A 379 -18.42 8.17 5.09
C PHE A 379 -19.86 8.04 4.63
N GLU A 380 -20.48 6.89 4.85
CA GLU A 380 -21.90 6.69 4.55
C GLU A 380 -22.74 6.71 5.82
N PHE A 381 -23.91 7.33 5.74
CA PHE A 381 -24.85 7.52 6.84
C PHE A 381 -26.17 6.82 6.51
N VAL A 382 -26.82 6.30 7.54
CA VAL A 382 -28.15 5.70 7.51
C VAL A 382 -29.06 6.43 8.48
N ASP A 383 -30.36 6.36 8.20
CA ASP A 383 -31.42 6.87 9.05
C ASP A 383 -32.34 5.74 9.56
N LEU A 384 -33.18 6.05 10.54
CA LEU A 384 -34.30 5.25 11.01
C LEU A 384 -35.47 5.35 10.03
N VAL A 385 -36.05 4.22 9.65
CA VAL A 385 -37.30 4.23 8.87
C VAL A 385 -38.48 4.74 9.71
N ASP A 386 -38.53 4.35 10.99
CA ASP A 386 -39.45 4.86 12.01
C ASP A 386 -38.68 5.48 13.19
N PRO A 387 -38.53 6.82 13.25
CA PRO A 387 -37.85 7.51 14.34
C PRO A 387 -38.53 7.34 15.71
N ALA A 388 -39.84 7.07 15.75
CA ALA A 388 -40.60 6.87 16.98
C ALA A 388 -40.52 5.44 17.53
N ALA A 389 -39.80 4.54 16.85
CA ALA A 389 -39.69 3.15 17.26
C ALA A 389 -38.99 3.03 18.64
N PRO A 390 -39.48 2.14 19.54
CA PRO A 390 -38.95 2.02 20.88
C PRO A 390 -37.49 1.55 20.89
N LEU A 391 -36.75 1.99 21.91
CA LEU A 391 -35.41 1.45 22.17
C LEU A 391 -35.49 0.01 22.69
N THR A 392 -34.54 -0.81 22.24
CA THR A 392 -34.26 -2.13 22.80
C THR A 392 -33.57 -2.00 24.17
N PRO A 393 -33.51 -3.09 24.96
CA PRO A 393 -32.75 -3.11 26.23
C PRO A 393 -31.26 -2.78 26.10
N THR A 394 -30.70 -2.79 24.89
CA THR A 394 -29.31 -2.42 24.59
C THR A 394 -29.16 -0.96 24.13
N ALA A 395 -30.19 -0.14 24.31
CA ALA A 395 -30.27 1.25 23.86
C ALA A 395 -30.07 1.42 22.34
N THR A 396 -30.67 0.51 21.55
CA THR A 396 -30.73 0.62 20.09
C THR A 396 -32.17 0.70 19.61
N SER A 397 -32.51 1.60 18.68
CA SER A 397 -33.89 1.69 18.14
C SER A 397 -34.29 0.41 17.42
N SER A 398 -35.52 -0.08 17.66
CA SER A 398 -36.10 -1.26 16.98
C SER A 398 -36.43 -1.03 15.50
N SER A 399 -36.32 0.20 15.01
CA SER A 399 -36.55 0.58 13.63
C SER A 399 -35.59 -0.15 12.67
N PRO A 400 -35.96 -0.42 11.41
CA PRO A 400 -35.02 -0.70 10.33
C PRO A 400 -34.09 0.50 10.02
N ARG A 401 -33.06 0.29 9.20
CA ARG A 401 -32.19 1.36 8.68
C ARG A 401 -32.31 1.48 7.17
N VAL A 402 -32.25 2.70 6.68
CA VAL A 402 -32.19 3.00 5.25
C VAL A 402 -30.99 3.91 4.98
N LEU A 403 -30.36 3.79 3.81
CA LEU A 403 -29.29 4.70 3.41
C LEU A 403 -29.82 6.13 3.41
N PHE A 404 -29.17 7.01 4.18
CA PHE A 404 -29.49 8.42 4.29
C PHE A 404 -28.64 9.23 3.31
N LYS A 405 -27.31 9.05 3.38
CA LYS A 405 -26.39 9.87 2.62
C LYS A 405 -25.06 9.18 2.37
N ARG A 406 -24.50 9.41 1.18
CA ARG A 406 -23.13 9.03 0.83
C ARG A 406 -22.25 10.28 0.88
N GLY A 407 -21.33 10.32 1.84
CA GLY A 407 -20.49 11.47 2.14
C GLY A 407 -20.94 12.25 3.37
N ALA A 408 -19.97 12.76 4.13
CA ALA A 408 -20.22 13.74 5.18
C ALA A 408 -20.33 15.14 4.59
N ASP A 409 -21.21 15.97 5.16
CA ASP A 409 -21.27 17.40 4.83
C ASP A 409 -20.11 18.17 5.44
N GLN A 410 -19.66 17.75 6.63
CA GLN A 410 -18.53 18.32 7.32
C GLN A 410 -17.69 17.22 7.98
N ILE A 411 -16.38 17.33 7.82
CA ILE A 411 -15.39 16.58 8.59
C ILE A 411 -14.62 17.62 9.40
N HIS A 412 -14.75 17.57 10.73
CA HIS A 412 -14.16 18.54 11.65
C HIS A 412 -12.92 17.96 12.32
N LEU A 413 -11.80 18.66 12.13
CA LEU A 413 -10.58 18.52 12.91
C LEU A 413 -10.36 19.81 13.71
N LEU A 414 -10.28 19.71 15.04
CA LEU A 414 -10.03 20.89 15.87
C LEU A 414 -8.53 21.27 15.78
N ASP A 415 -8.21 22.17 14.86
CA ASP A 415 -6.85 22.57 14.41
C ASP A 415 -5.87 22.94 15.54
N ALA A 416 -6.40 23.38 16.69
CA ALA A 416 -5.63 23.66 17.89
C ALA A 416 -4.95 22.42 18.47
N TYR A 417 -5.50 21.23 18.21
CA TYR A 417 -5.08 19.97 18.83
C TYR A 417 -4.75 18.88 17.80
N VAL A 418 -5.43 18.87 16.66
CA VAL A 418 -5.31 17.82 15.64
C VAL A 418 -5.31 18.40 14.24
N ARG A 419 -4.46 17.86 13.39
CA ARG A 419 -4.28 18.24 11.98
C ARG A 419 -4.19 16.99 11.11
N PRO A 420 -4.47 17.08 9.81
CA PRO A 420 -4.16 15.99 8.89
C PRO A 420 -2.66 15.72 8.83
N LEU A 421 -2.29 14.58 8.25
CA LEU A 421 -0.90 14.34 7.84
C LEU A 421 -0.48 15.37 6.80
N THR A 422 0.82 15.64 6.74
CA THR A 422 1.42 16.44 5.65
C THR A 422 1.63 15.54 4.44
N GLN A 423 1.66 16.13 3.24
CA GLN A 423 1.98 15.38 2.01
C GLN A 423 3.30 14.62 2.16
N ALA A 424 4.34 15.25 2.71
CA ALA A 424 5.64 14.62 2.93
C ALA A 424 5.61 13.44 3.93
N GLN A 425 4.60 13.35 4.81
CA GLN A 425 4.37 12.17 5.64
C GLN A 425 3.63 11.08 4.87
N LEU A 426 2.64 11.44 4.04
CA LEU A 426 1.96 10.50 3.16
C LEU A 426 2.92 9.85 2.16
N ASP A 427 3.78 10.64 1.52
CA ASP A 427 4.75 10.13 0.55
C ASP A 427 5.75 9.12 1.19
N LYS A 428 5.99 9.27 2.50
CA LYS A 428 6.81 8.31 3.29
C LYS A 428 6.01 7.10 3.75
N LEU A 429 4.71 7.24 3.93
CA LEU A 429 3.81 6.13 4.26
C LEU A 429 3.59 5.26 3.02
N GLY A 430 3.14 5.83 1.91
CA GLY A 430 2.77 5.12 0.68
C GLY A 430 3.92 4.81 -0.29
N TRP A 431 5.19 4.92 0.13
CA TRP A 431 6.33 4.70 -0.76
C TRP A 431 6.35 3.30 -1.41
N PHE A 432 5.89 2.26 -0.70
CA PHE A 432 5.76 0.92 -1.26
C PHE A 432 4.56 0.78 -2.18
N ASN A 433 3.44 1.44 -1.84
CA ASN A 433 2.23 1.50 -2.66
C ASN A 433 2.49 2.08 -4.05
N THR A 434 3.48 2.97 -4.19
CA THR A 434 3.89 3.52 -5.49
C THR A 434 5.05 2.77 -6.16
N SER A 435 5.52 1.66 -5.59
CA SER A 435 6.62 0.88 -6.15
C SER A 435 6.16 -0.07 -7.25
N LEU A 436 7.02 -0.41 -8.21
CA LEU A 436 6.69 -1.42 -9.24
C LEU A 436 6.41 -2.82 -8.66
N HIS A 437 6.91 -3.12 -7.46
CA HIS A 437 6.63 -4.38 -6.78
C HIS A 437 5.31 -4.37 -6.01
N GLY A 438 4.85 -3.17 -5.60
CA GLY A 438 3.54 -2.91 -5.01
C GLY A 438 2.44 -2.81 -6.07
N THR A 439 2.63 -2.02 -7.13
CA THR A 439 1.62 -1.82 -8.18
C THR A 439 1.57 -2.98 -9.17
N ARG A 440 2.72 -3.52 -9.58
CA ARG A 440 2.86 -4.58 -10.60
C ARG A 440 2.26 -4.24 -11.98
N ASN A 441 1.92 -2.98 -12.24
CA ASN A 441 1.22 -2.49 -13.45
C ASN A 441 2.04 -2.56 -14.74
N GLY A 442 3.34 -2.89 -14.68
CA GLY A 442 4.25 -2.78 -15.82
C GLY A 442 3.82 -3.55 -17.07
N LYS A 443 3.08 -4.67 -16.94
CA LYS A 443 2.55 -5.40 -18.10
C LYS A 443 1.24 -4.83 -18.62
N GLU A 444 0.42 -4.29 -17.73
CA GLU A 444 -0.83 -3.63 -18.08
C GLU A 444 -0.54 -2.43 -19.00
N THR A 445 0.51 -1.65 -18.73
CA THR A 445 0.94 -0.54 -19.59
C THR A 445 1.18 -0.97 -21.03
N PHE A 446 1.80 -2.14 -21.25
CA PHE A 446 2.03 -2.66 -22.61
C PHE A 446 0.75 -3.23 -23.24
N TYR A 447 -0.12 -3.81 -22.42
CA TYR A 447 -1.38 -4.39 -22.89
C TYR A 447 -2.37 -3.32 -23.35
N ASN A 448 -2.51 -2.25 -22.54
CA ASN A 448 -3.44 -1.14 -22.74
C ASN A 448 -2.92 -0.07 -23.70
N ASP A 449 -1.72 -0.22 -24.28
CA ASP A 449 -1.17 0.78 -25.18
C ASP A 449 -2.07 1.01 -26.40
N GLY A 450 -2.41 2.28 -26.65
CA GLY A 450 -3.34 2.65 -27.72
C GLY A 450 -4.73 2.05 -27.61
N LEU A 451 -5.13 1.48 -26.46
CA LEU A 451 -6.41 0.76 -26.31
C LEU A 451 -7.60 1.68 -26.63
N GLY A 452 -8.36 1.31 -27.66
CA GLY A 452 -9.53 2.07 -28.11
C GLY A 452 -9.21 3.36 -28.89
N ALA A 453 -7.94 3.62 -29.20
CA ALA A 453 -7.54 4.76 -30.03
C ALA A 453 -7.92 4.52 -31.50
N THR A 454 -8.55 5.49 -32.15
CA THR A 454 -8.99 5.37 -33.55
C THR A 454 -7.89 5.62 -34.58
N ASP A 455 -6.75 6.20 -34.16
CA ASP A 455 -5.68 6.69 -35.04
C ASP A 455 -4.26 6.22 -34.62
N SER A 456 -4.14 5.22 -33.73
CA SER A 456 -2.82 4.69 -33.33
C SER A 456 -2.13 4.00 -34.51
N SER A 457 -0.83 4.25 -34.70
CA SER A 457 -0.06 3.49 -35.68
C SER A 457 -0.04 2.00 -35.29
N LEU A 458 0.11 1.09 -36.24
CA LEU A 458 0.22 -0.35 -35.94
C LEU A 458 1.35 -0.64 -34.93
N LEU A 459 2.39 0.20 -34.93
CA LEU A 459 3.51 0.15 -33.99
C LEU A 459 3.13 0.50 -32.54
N GLN A 460 1.99 1.14 -32.29
CA GLN A 460 1.51 1.63 -30.98
C GLN A 460 0.17 0.97 -30.57
N GLN A 461 -0.16 -0.19 -31.15
CA GLN A 461 -1.35 -0.95 -30.76
C GLN A 461 -0.92 -2.10 -29.86
N GLY A 462 -1.10 -1.93 -28.54
CA GLY A 462 -0.92 -2.98 -27.55
C GLY A 462 -1.92 -4.12 -27.77
N PHE A 463 -1.60 -5.30 -27.23
CA PHE A 463 -2.36 -6.53 -27.50
C PHE A 463 -3.84 -6.45 -27.07
N GLY A 464 -4.18 -5.62 -26.07
CA GLY A 464 -5.56 -5.42 -25.63
C GLY A 464 -6.49 -4.89 -26.71
N ASN A 465 -5.97 -4.29 -27.79
CA ASN A 465 -6.78 -3.85 -28.93
C ASN A 465 -7.37 -5.00 -29.77
N PHE A 466 -6.87 -6.22 -29.59
CA PHE A 466 -7.17 -7.36 -30.47
C PHE A 466 -7.86 -8.52 -29.76
N VAL A 467 -8.17 -8.35 -28.47
CA VAL A 467 -8.93 -9.32 -27.68
C VAL A 467 -10.02 -8.61 -26.90
N THR A 468 -11.08 -9.33 -26.55
CA THR A 468 -12.24 -8.78 -25.82
C THR A 468 -12.11 -8.91 -24.30
N VAL A 469 -10.95 -9.36 -23.81
CA VAL A 469 -10.76 -9.76 -22.42
C VAL A 469 -10.05 -8.64 -21.68
N PRO A 470 -10.64 -8.10 -20.60
CA PRO A 470 -9.95 -7.13 -19.74
C PRO A 470 -8.63 -7.68 -19.20
N TYR A 471 -7.63 -6.82 -18.99
CA TYR A 471 -6.35 -7.24 -18.42
C TYR A 471 -6.52 -7.94 -17.05
N ALA A 472 -7.46 -7.45 -16.24
CA ALA A 472 -7.81 -7.98 -14.92
C ALA A 472 -8.36 -9.43 -14.96
N ASP A 473 -8.77 -9.94 -16.12
CA ASP A 473 -9.31 -11.30 -16.27
C ASP A 473 -8.27 -12.30 -16.82
N LEU A 474 -7.02 -11.86 -17.05
CA LEU A 474 -5.96 -12.71 -17.60
C LEU A 474 -5.18 -13.44 -16.50
N PRO A 475 -4.66 -14.66 -16.75
CA PRO A 475 -3.89 -15.42 -15.75
C PRO A 475 -2.53 -14.80 -15.43
N CYS A 476 -2.13 -13.74 -16.14
CA CYS A 476 -0.94 -12.98 -15.80
C CYS A 476 -1.13 -12.08 -14.57
N ILE A 477 -2.37 -11.81 -14.13
CA ILE A 477 -2.67 -11.02 -12.93
C ILE A 477 -2.07 -11.63 -11.67
N ASP A 478 -2.03 -12.97 -11.59
CA ASP A 478 -1.45 -13.69 -10.45
C ASP A 478 0.00 -13.26 -10.18
N CYS A 479 0.73 -12.81 -11.20
CA CYS A 479 2.09 -12.28 -11.03
C CYS A 479 2.22 -10.77 -11.30
N HIS A 480 1.22 -10.13 -11.93
CA HIS A 480 1.32 -8.79 -12.50
C HIS A 480 0.08 -7.91 -12.25
N ASN A 481 -0.66 -8.17 -11.17
CA ASN A 481 -1.71 -7.30 -10.70
C ASN A 481 -1.50 -6.94 -9.22
N GLY A 482 -1.63 -5.64 -8.94
CA GLY A 482 -1.60 -5.04 -7.60
C GLY A 482 -2.97 -4.55 -7.14
N THR A 483 -4.05 -4.73 -7.92
CA THR A 483 -5.39 -4.34 -7.47
C THR A 483 -5.88 -5.30 -6.38
N ASP A 484 -5.69 -4.89 -5.13
CA ASP A 484 -6.63 -5.17 -4.06
C ASP A 484 -7.71 -4.10 -4.14
N ASP A 485 -8.96 -4.49 -4.34
CA ASP A 485 -10.11 -3.59 -4.53
C ASP A 485 -10.53 -2.90 -3.21
N GLY A 486 -9.60 -2.16 -2.62
CA GLY A 486 -9.72 -1.43 -1.37
C GLY A 486 -9.54 -2.32 -0.12
N PRO A 487 -9.70 -1.74 1.10
CA PRO A 487 -9.47 -2.44 2.38
C PRO A 487 -10.33 -3.68 2.67
N TRP A 488 -11.14 -4.11 1.71
CA TRP A 488 -12.29 -4.99 1.91
C TRP A 488 -12.21 -6.34 1.22
N ASP A 489 -11.26 -6.58 0.31
CA ASP A 489 -11.29 -7.76 -0.58
C ASP A 489 -10.40 -8.93 -0.16
N ALA A 490 -10.20 -9.09 1.16
CA ALA A 490 -10.01 -10.42 1.71
C ALA A 490 -11.37 -11.15 1.73
N ILE A 491 -11.68 -11.92 0.68
CA ILE A 491 -12.76 -12.91 0.70
C ILE A 491 -12.45 -13.96 1.77
N THR A 492 -12.85 -13.65 3.00
CA THR A 492 -12.78 -14.55 4.15
C THR A 492 -13.96 -15.51 4.08
N GLY A 493 -13.74 -16.68 3.48
CA GLY A 493 -14.80 -17.69 3.39
C GLY A 493 -14.46 -18.96 2.62
N GLN A 494 -13.37 -18.97 1.87
CA GLN A 494 -12.81 -20.18 1.29
C GLN A 494 -11.40 -20.33 1.85
N GLY A 495 -11.08 -21.49 2.42
CA GLY A 495 -9.77 -21.79 3.01
C GLY A 495 -8.65 -21.86 1.97
N PHE A 496 -8.45 -20.77 1.24
CA PHE A 496 -7.27 -20.55 0.43
C PHE A 496 -6.14 -20.23 1.41
N GLU A 497 -5.17 -21.15 1.50
CA GLU A 497 -3.78 -20.74 1.67
C GLU A 497 -3.55 -19.59 0.68
N ASP A 498 -3.00 -18.44 1.10
CA ASP A 498 -2.54 -17.38 0.19
C ASP A 498 -1.83 -18.06 -0.98
N VAL A 499 -2.52 -18.23 -2.11
CA VAL A 499 -1.97 -18.98 -3.23
C VAL A 499 -1.08 -17.96 -3.90
N TRP A 500 0.18 -18.04 -3.51
CA TRP A 500 1.25 -17.31 -4.11
C TRP A 500 1.11 -17.32 -5.65
N PRO A 501 1.15 -16.15 -6.32
CA PRO A 501 1.24 -14.79 -5.77
C PRO A 501 -0.14 -14.09 -5.70
N GLY A 502 -0.49 -13.55 -4.52
CA GLY A 502 -1.58 -12.58 -4.33
C GLY A 502 -1.02 -11.17 -4.10
N ASN A 503 -1.86 -10.23 -3.63
CA ASN A 503 -1.52 -8.82 -3.31
C ASN A 503 -0.13 -8.71 -2.64
N PRO A 504 0.80 -7.87 -3.14
CA PRO A 504 2.15 -7.76 -2.59
C PRO A 504 2.17 -7.39 -1.12
N VAL A 505 2.32 -8.42 -0.30
CA VAL A 505 2.62 -8.32 1.12
C VAL A 505 4.12 -8.46 1.31
N CYS A 506 4.67 -7.88 2.38
CA CYS A 506 6.11 -7.98 2.65
C CYS A 506 6.60 -9.44 2.68
N ARG A 507 5.67 -10.37 2.99
CA ARG A 507 5.87 -11.83 2.99
C ARG A 507 6.19 -12.45 1.63
N ASP A 508 5.92 -11.74 0.53
CA ASP A 508 6.32 -12.21 -0.79
C ASP A 508 7.84 -12.31 -0.86
N CYS A 509 8.54 -11.27 -0.40
CA CYS A 509 10.00 -11.26 -0.43
C CYS A 509 10.63 -11.72 0.89
N HIS A 510 9.95 -11.51 2.02
CA HIS A 510 10.49 -11.70 3.35
C HIS A 510 9.86 -12.87 4.10
N ALA A 511 10.64 -13.48 5.01
CA ALA A 511 10.14 -14.59 5.82
C ALA A 511 9.12 -14.18 6.90
N THR A 512 8.94 -12.88 7.14
CA THR A 512 8.11 -12.30 8.21
C THR A 512 7.45 -11.02 7.71
N GLU A 513 6.25 -10.71 8.23
CA GLU A 513 5.52 -9.45 7.99
C GLU A 513 6.27 -8.20 8.50
N ASN A 514 7.22 -8.41 9.40
CA ASN A 514 8.09 -7.38 9.98
C ASN A 514 9.57 -7.69 9.72
N PRO A 515 10.03 -7.63 8.47
CA PRO A 515 11.44 -7.84 8.19
C PRO A 515 12.28 -6.74 8.84
N ALA A 516 13.47 -7.11 9.28
CA ALA A 516 14.42 -6.12 9.75
C ALA A 516 14.82 -5.14 8.64
N ALA A 517 15.17 -3.90 8.98
CA ALA A 517 15.66 -2.94 8.01
C ALA A 517 16.95 -3.49 7.38
N GLY A 518 16.93 -3.70 6.06
CA GLY A 518 18.04 -4.36 5.34
C GLY A 518 18.06 -5.89 5.49
N ALA A 519 16.95 -6.52 5.86
CA ALA A 519 16.81 -7.97 5.84
C ALA A 519 17.14 -8.51 4.44
N ASN A 520 18.07 -9.45 4.39
CA ASN A 520 18.49 -10.03 3.13
C ASN A 520 17.38 -10.91 2.55
N VAL A 521 17.05 -10.67 1.28
CA VAL A 521 16.22 -11.55 0.47
C VAL A 521 17.14 -12.45 -0.36
N PRO A 522 16.98 -13.78 -0.36
CA PRO A 522 17.75 -14.66 -1.23
C PRO A 522 17.47 -14.39 -2.71
N ASN A 523 18.50 -14.42 -3.57
CA ASN A 523 18.32 -14.24 -5.02
C ASN A 523 17.29 -15.22 -5.63
N ASP A 524 17.15 -16.42 -5.07
CA ASP A 524 16.18 -17.41 -5.56
C ASP A 524 14.72 -16.98 -5.33
N THR A 525 14.45 -16.17 -4.30
CA THR A 525 13.13 -15.54 -4.11
C THR A 525 12.83 -14.61 -5.28
N CYS A 526 13.78 -13.74 -5.66
CA CYS A 526 13.63 -12.83 -6.79
C CYS A 526 13.41 -13.61 -8.11
N LYS A 527 14.15 -14.71 -8.33
CA LYS A 527 14.00 -15.56 -9.53
C LYS A 527 12.62 -16.21 -9.65
N GLY A 528 11.89 -16.36 -8.55
CA GLY A 528 10.51 -16.86 -8.55
C GLY A 528 9.58 -16.01 -9.41
N CYS A 529 9.70 -14.68 -9.32
CA CYS A 529 8.89 -13.74 -10.09
C CYS A 529 9.61 -13.28 -11.38
N HIS A 530 10.94 -13.08 -11.31
CA HIS A 530 11.77 -12.72 -12.46
C HIS A 530 12.12 -13.96 -13.28
N GLY A 531 11.12 -14.65 -13.82
CA GLY A 531 11.29 -15.95 -14.50
C GLY A 531 12.23 -15.93 -15.72
N ARG A 532 12.44 -14.77 -16.35
CA ARG A 532 13.47 -14.61 -17.40
C ARG A 532 14.89 -14.71 -16.82
N LEU A 533 15.16 -14.07 -15.68
CA LEU A 533 16.42 -14.23 -14.94
C LEU A 533 16.61 -15.68 -14.48
N GLY A 534 15.58 -16.31 -13.92
CA GLY A 534 15.63 -17.73 -13.55
C GLY A 534 15.93 -18.64 -14.76
N ALA A 535 15.41 -18.27 -15.93
CA ALA A 535 15.67 -18.97 -17.18
C ALA A 535 17.10 -18.80 -17.71
N GLU A 536 17.68 -17.60 -17.63
CA GLU A 536 19.08 -17.34 -17.98
C GLU A 536 20.01 -18.27 -17.19
N ALA A 537 19.80 -18.34 -15.87
CA ALA A 537 20.56 -19.23 -14.99
C ALA A 537 20.37 -20.72 -15.34
N ALA A 538 19.16 -21.13 -15.69
CA ALA A 538 18.85 -22.54 -15.99
C ALA A 538 19.48 -23.05 -17.31
N ILE A 539 19.67 -22.18 -18.29
CA ILE A 539 20.30 -22.53 -19.57
C ILE A 539 21.82 -22.34 -19.57
N GLY A 540 22.39 -21.96 -18.42
CA GLY A 540 23.83 -21.90 -18.19
C GLY A 540 24.51 -20.67 -18.78
N LEU A 541 23.80 -19.55 -18.94
CA LEU A 541 24.45 -18.29 -19.28
C LEU A 541 25.42 -17.88 -18.16
N GLU A 542 26.60 -17.42 -18.54
CA GLU A 542 27.61 -16.81 -17.70
C GLU A 542 27.18 -15.42 -17.21
N ASP A 543 27.26 -15.24 -15.90
CA ASP A 543 27.29 -13.93 -15.29
C ASP A 543 28.55 -13.83 -14.43
N VAL A 544 29.46 -12.94 -14.83
CA VAL A 544 30.68 -12.65 -14.06
C VAL A 544 30.36 -12.06 -12.68
N HIS A 545 29.14 -11.55 -12.48
CA HIS A 545 28.60 -11.09 -11.21
C HIS A 545 27.76 -12.15 -10.50
N GLY A 546 27.74 -13.42 -10.92
CA GLY A 546 26.86 -14.44 -10.34
C GLY A 546 27.04 -14.73 -8.83
N ALA A 547 28.09 -14.17 -8.21
CA ALA A 547 28.30 -14.19 -6.76
C ALA A 547 27.64 -13.00 -6.01
N PHE A 548 27.18 -11.98 -6.74
CA PHE A 548 26.53 -10.79 -6.20
C PHE A 548 25.08 -11.11 -5.81
N LYS A 549 24.58 -10.37 -4.84
CA LYS A 549 23.16 -10.30 -4.53
C LYS A 549 22.51 -9.31 -5.48
N CYS A 550 21.22 -9.48 -5.74
CA CYS A 550 20.45 -8.52 -6.53
C CYS A 550 20.59 -7.08 -5.97
N THR A 551 20.62 -6.94 -4.65
CA THR A 551 20.78 -5.66 -3.94
C THR A 551 22.18 -5.05 -4.01
N ASP A 552 23.17 -5.75 -4.57
CA ASP A 552 24.49 -5.17 -4.80
C ASP A 552 24.50 -4.26 -6.04
N CYS A 553 23.53 -4.46 -6.96
CA CYS A 553 23.31 -3.61 -8.14
C CYS A 553 22.04 -2.76 -8.01
N HIS A 554 20.96 -3.32 -7.44
CA HIS A 554 19.68 -2.65 -7.27
C HIS A 554 19.59 -1.97 -5.89
N GLN A 555 19.30 -0.67 -5.88
CA GLN A 555 19.10 0.05 -4.62
C GLN A 555 17.74 -0.28 -4.00
N LEU A 556 17.57 0.09 -2.72
CA LEU A 556 16.31 -0.13 -2.00
C LEU A 556 15.10 0.47 -2.73
N SER A 557 15.30 1.59 -3.41
CA SER A 557 14.30 2.29 -4.21
C SER A 557 13.81 1.52 -5.43
N ASP A 558 14.66 0.69 -6.05
CA ASP A 558 14.27 -0.14 -7.21
C ASP A 558 13.24 -1.20 -6.80
N ILE A 559 13.25 -1.58 -5.51
CA ILE A 559 12.42 -2.65 -4.96
C ILE A 559 11.20 -2.07 -4.25
N HIS A 560 11.42 -1.15 -3.32
CA HIS A 560 10.36 -0.61 -2.46
C HIS A 560 9.79 0.73 -2.93
N GLY A 561 10.23 1.22 -4.09
CA GLY A 561 9.76 2.48 -4.66
C GLY A 561 10.48 3.71 -4.14
N VAL A 562 10.17 4.84 -4.78
CA VAL A 562 10.65 6.17 -4.40
C VAL A 562 9.45 6.98 -3.94
N THR A 563 9.58 7.59 -2.77
CA THR A 563 8.63 8.57 -2.22
C THR A 563 8.17 9.58 -3.27
N GLY A 564 6.85 9.60 -3.53
CA GLY A 564 6.20 10.58 -4.40
C GLY A 564 6.38 10.35 -5.90
N VAL A 565 6.87 9.18 -6.31
CA VAL A 565 6.97 8.77 -7.73
C VAL A 565 6.33 7.39 -7.88
N GLU A 566 5.43 7.29 -8.84
CA GLU A 566 4.78 6.05 -9.25
C GLU A 566 5.12 5.75 -10.72
N PRO A 567 6.22 5.02 -10.98
CA PRO A 567 6.52 4.59 -12.33
C PRO A 567 5.49 3.55 -12.78
N ALA A 568 4.99 3.69 -14.00
CA ALA A 568 4.15 2.70 -14.66
C ALA A 568 4.94 1.44 -15.02
N THR A 569 6.21 1.61 -15.43
CA THR A 569 7.08 0.50 -15.83
C THR A 569 8.52 0.69 -15.36
N MET A 570 9.31 -0.39 -15.39
CA MET A 570 10.76 -0.34 -15.13
C MET A 570 11.54 0.50 -16.17
N PHE A 571 10.89 0.94 -17.25
CA PHE A 571 11.50 1.77 -18.27
C PHE A 571 11.35 3.26 -18.03
N ASP A 572 10.50 3.67 -17.08
CA ASP A 572 10.34 5.08 -16.69
C ASP A 572 11.64 5.66 -16.13
N GLU A 573 11.81 6.97 -16.33
CA GLU A 573 12.96 7.71 -15.80
C GLU A 573 13.01 7.60 -14.27
N GLY A 574 14.13 7.12 -13.74
CA GLY A 574 14.33 6.95 -12.29
C GLY A 574 13.70 5.70 -11.68
N ALA A 575 12.99 4.86 -12.45
CA ALA A 575 12.39 3.61 -11.95
C ALA A 575 13.45 2.54 -11.60
N LEU A 576 14.60 2.57 -12.26
CA LEU A 576 15.74 1.70 -12.00
C LEU A 576 17.00 2.55 -11.79
N THR A 577 17.73 2.26 -10.70
CA THR A 577 18.98 2.96 -10.35
C THR A 577 20.23 2.16 -10.69
N ALA A 578 20.12 0.87 -11.02
CA ALA A 578 21.25 0.02 -11.36
C ALA A 578 22.00 0.52 -12.61
N ASP A 579 23.24 0.99 -12.44
CA ASP A 579 24.16 1.39 -13.52
C ASP A 579 25.53 0.71 -13.37
N CYS A 580 26.06 0.19 -14.47
CA CYS A 580 27.40 -0.41 -14.53
C CYS A 580 28.48 0.58 -14.07
N ARG A 581 28.30 1.87 -14.35
CA ARG A 581 29.28 2.95 -14.07
C ARG A 581 29.47 3.22 -12.58
N ASP A 582 28.56 2.77 -11.72
CA ASP A 582 28.71 2.89 -10.27
C ASP A 582 29.88 2.04 -9.75
N CYS A 583 30.25 0.99 -10.47
CA CYS A 583 31.39 0.12 -10.14
C CYS A 583 32.51 0.15 -11.19
N HIS A 584 32.20 0.43 -12.46
CA HIS A 584 33.15 0.35 -13.57
C HIS A 584 33.55 1.73 -14.11
N ASP A 585 34.76 2.16 -13.80
CA ASP A 585 35.36 3.36 -14.38
C ASP A 585 35.88 3.09 -15.80
N ILE A 586 35.09 3.50 -16.79
CA ILE A 586 35.43 3.36 -18.21
C ILE A 586 36.39 4.47 -18.69
N THR A 587 36.59 5.54 -17.93
CA THR A 587 37.42 6.68 -18.38
C THR A 587 38.90 6.32 -18.48
N ALA A 588 39.33 5.27 -17.78
CA ALA A 588 40.67 4.71 -17.86
C ALA A 588 40.86 3.67 -18.98
N SER A 589 39.79 3.27 -19.68
CA SER A 589 39.86 2.26 -20.73
C SER A 589 40.43 2.82 -22.03
N THR A 590 41.42 2.12 -22.60
CA THR A 590 41.96 2.41 -23.94
C THR A 590 41.44 1.46 -25.02
N THR A 591 40.49 0.57 -24.68
CA THR A 591 39.82 -0.30 -25.65
C THR A 591 39.04 0.56 -26.64
N LEU A 592 39.24 0.32 -27.94
CA LEU A 592 38.67 1.15 -29.02
C LEU A 592 37.14 1.21 -28.95
N GLU A 593 36.50 0.08 -28.70
CA GLU A 593 35.04 -0.01 -28.56
C GLU A 593 34.51 0.89 -27.44
N HIS A 594 35.23 0.99 -26.31
CA HIS A 594 34.86 1.90 -25.23
C HIS A 594 35.05 3.37 -25.63
N THR A 595 36.11 3.71 -26.36
CA THR A 595 36.34 5.12 -26.78
C THR A 595 35.34 5.58 -27.83
N GLU A 596 34.91 4.72 -28.73
CA GLU A 596 33.95 5.07 -29.79
C GLU A 596 32.49 5.08 -29.30
N HIS A 597 32.14 4.24 -28.32
CA HIS A 597 30.75 4.03 -27.93
C HIS A 597 30.37 4.46 -26.51
N ALA A 598 31.27 5.04 -25.72
CA ALA A 598 31.05 5.40 -24.30
C ALA A 598 29.75 6.17 -24.01
N GLY A 599 29.20 6.93 -24.97
CA GLY A 599 28.00 7.76 -24.78
C GLY A 599 26.74 7.32 -25.51
N ASN A 600 26.83 6.36 -26.45
CA ASN A 600 25.77 6.15 -27.45
C ASN A 600 25.19 4.73 -27.44
N ILE A 601 25.83 3.80 -26.73
CA ILE A 601 25.37 2.43 -26.52
C ILE A 601 25.44 2.10 -25.03
N THR A 602 24.50 1.30 -24.54
CA THR A 602 24.60 0.74 -23.19
C THR A 602 25.67 -0.36 -23.13
N CYS A 603 26.32 -0.50 -21.97
CA CYS A 603 27.31 -1.55 -21.75
C CYS A 603 26.75 -2.95 -22.03
N SER A 604 25.50 -3.21 -21.65
CA SER A 604 24.86 -4.51 -21.83
C SER A 604 24.66 -4.90 -23.29
N ALA A 605 24.64 -3.95 -24.24
CA ALA A 605 24.50 -4.30 -25.66
C ALA A 605 25.66 -5.18 -26.14
N CYS A 606 26.87 -4.92 -25.64
CA CYS A 606 28.06 -5.71 -25.95
C CYS A 606 28.32 -6.81 -24.92
N HIS A 607 28.12 -6.50 -23.63
CA HIS A 607 28.55 -7.36 -22.52
C HIS A 607 27.50 -8.38 -22.10
N MET A 608 26.24 -8.27 -22.52
CA MET A 608 25.31 -9.37 -22.28
C MET A 608 25.70 -10.59 -23.11
N GLU A 609 25.36 -11.79 -22.66
CA GLU A 609 25.69 -13.01 -23.38
C GLU A 609 24.61 -13.41 -24.41
N SER A 610 23.33 -13.40 -24.02
CA SER A 610 22.20 -13.68 -24.92
C SER A 610 20.89 -13.20 -24.31
N VAL A 611 19.91 -12.90 -25.16
CA VAL A 611 18.53 -12.69 -24.74
C VAL A 611 17.86 -14.05 -24.49
N VAL A 612 17.01 -14.12 -23.47
CA VAL A 612 16.03 -15.20 -23.29
C VAL A 612 14.63 -14.67 -23.59
N THR A 613 13.90 -15.37 -24.47
CA THR A 613 12.50 -15.04 -24.76
C THR A 613 11.60 -16.27 -24.90
N CYS A 614 10.33 -16.07 -24.56
CA CYS A 614 9.24 -16.95 -24.95
C CYS A 614 8.74 -16.52 -26.35
N TYR A 615 8.46 -17.49 -27.19
CA TYR A 615 8.01 -17.27 -28.56
C TYR A 615 6.73 -18.04 -28.82
N ASN A 616 5.80 -17.39 -29.53
CA ASN A 616 4.52 -17.92 -29.97
C ASN A 616 3.69 -18.37 -28.77
N CYS A 617 3.44 -17.44 -27.85
CA CYS A 617 2.48 -17.62 -26.77
C CYS A 617 1.07 -17.66 -27.35
N HIS A 618 0.29 -18.68 -27.00
CA HIS A 618 -1.10 -18.85 -27.45
C HIS A 618 -2.01 -18.13 -26.47
N PHE A 619 -2.29 -16.87 -26.76
CA PHE A 619 -2.95 -15.96 -25.83
C PHE A 619 -4.47 -16.14 -25.80
N ASP A 620 -5.03 -16.75 -26.84
CA ASP A 620 -6.39 -17.30 -26.88
C ASP A 620 -6.65 -18.27 -25.71
N ASN A 621 -5.72 -19.19 -25.44
CA ASN A 621 -5.81 -20.09 -24.29
C ASN A 621 -5.67 -19.36 -22.94
N GLU A 622 -4.96 -18.22 -22.91
CA GLU A 622 -4.86 -17.37 -21.72
C GLU A 622 -6.12 -16.51 -21.53
N ALA A 623 -6.78 -16.10 -22.61
CA ALA A 623 -7.87 -15.13 -22.58
C ALA A 623 -9.26 -15.75 -22.38
N ILE A 624 -9.46 -17.04 -22.69
CA ILE A 624 -10.77 -17.70 -22.52
C ILE A 624 -11.03 -18.01 -21.04
N ASN A 625 -12.11 -17.45 -20.49
CA ASN A 625 -12.51 -17.57 -19.07
C ASN A 625 -13.89 -18.25 -18.88
N ASP A 626 -14.24 -19.22 -19.73
CA ASP A 626 -15.51 -19.97 -19.64
C ASP A 626 -15.33 -21.45 -19.24
N GLY A 627 -14.08 -21.84 -18.93
CA GLY A 627 -13.70 -23.19 -18.53
C GLY A 627 -13.62 -24.21 -19.67
N THR A 628 -13.70 -23.79 -20.93
CA THR A 628 -13.68 -24.69 -22.10
C THR A 628 -12.27 -25.04 -22.58
N VAL A 629 -11.25 -24.26 -22.21
CA VAL A 629 -9.84 -24.46 -22.60
C VAL A 629 -8.88 -24.34 -21.42
N PHE A 630 -7.60 -24.66 -21.67
CA PHE A 630 -6.53 -24.59 -20.69
C PHE A 630 -6.15 -23.14 -20.39
N HIS A 631 -6.71 -22.58 -19.32
CA HIS A 631 -6.42 -21.22 -18.83
C HIS A 631 -5.05 -21.15 -18.14
N ALA A 632 -3.97 -21.27 -18.92
CA ALA A 632 -2.61 -21.13 -18.40
C ALA A 632 -1.62 -20.66 -19.46
N LYS A 633 -0.68 -19.83 -19.00
CA LYS A 633 0.37 -19.26 -19.82
C LYS A 633 1.36 -20.31 -20.32
N PHE A 634 1.50 -20.45 -21.63
CA PHE A 634 2.59 -21.23 -22.22
C PHE A 634 3.01 -20.70 -23.60
N ALA A 635 4.24 -21.04 -23.98
CA ALA A 635 4.84 -20.68 -25.26
C ALA A 635 5.15 -21.93 -26.07
N SER A 636 5.00 -21.85 -27.39
CA SER A 636 5.39 -22.95 -28.29
C SER A 636 6.91 -23.06 -28.48
N ALA A 637 7.67 -22.02 -28.14
CA ALA A 637 9.13 -22.10 -28.03
C ALA A 637 9.72 -21.15 -26.97
N LYS A 638 10.97 -21.45 -26.60
CA LYS A 638 11.82 -20.58 -25.81
C LYS A 638 13.19 -20.50 -26.45
N PHE A 639 13.67 -19.29 -26.69
CA PHE A 639 14.93 -19.03 -27.39
C PHE A 639 15.94 -18.33 -26.50
N GLY A 640 17.21 -18.48 -26.84
CA GLY A 640 18.36 -18.02 -26.07
C GLY A 640 19.32 -19.17 -25.73
N GLY A 641 20.58 -18.84 -25.56
CA GLY A 641 21.62 -19.78 -25.16
C GLY A 641 23.00 -19.14 -25.26
N PRO A 642 24.04 -19.79 -24.70
CA PRO A 642 25.38 -19.25 -24.70
C PRO A 642 25.96 -19.23 -26.13
N PRO A 643 26.95 -18.38 -26.46
CA PRO A 643 27.48 -18.20 -27.82
C PRO A 643 27.93 -19.51 -28.48
N GLU A 644 28.56 -20.42 -27.73
CA GLU A 644 29.03 -21.72 -28.21
C GLU A 644 27.89 -22.66 -28.63
N SER A 645 26.67 -22.42 -28.15
CA SER A 645 25.49 -23.18 -28.60
C SER A 645 24.99 -22.75 -29.98
N GLY A 646 25.48 -21.61 -30.50
CA GLY A 646 24.98 -20.98 -31.72
C GLY A 646 23.57 -20.37 -31.58
N LYS A 647 23.04 -20.32 -30.36
CA LYS A 647 21.70 -19.79 -30.03
C LYS A 647 21.75 -18.44 -29.31
N SER A 648 22.93 -17.84 -29.17
CA SER A 648 23.05 -16.47 -28.65
C SER A 648 22.49 -15.48 -29.66
N TRP A 649 21.66 -14.57 -29.18
CA TRP A 649 21.04 -13.53 -30.00
C TRP A 649 20.64 -12.31 -29.18
N ARG A 650 20.45 -11.17 -29.85
CA ARG A 650 19.85 -9.95 -29.29
C ARG A 650 19.37 -9.01 -30.39
N TYR A 651 18.34 -8.21 -30.11
CA TYR A 651 18.06 -7.04 -30.93
C TYR A 651 18.97 -5.86 -30.56
N LEU A 652 19.14 -4.91 -31.48
CA LEU A 652 19.56 -3.55 -31.15
C LEU A 652 18.36 -2.61 -31.37
N VAL A 653 18.00 -1.87 -30.32
CA VAL A 653 16.89 -0.91 -30.29
C VAL A 653 17.35 0.40 -29.66
N ASN A 654 16.67 1.51 -29.95
CA ASN A 654 16.87 2.77 -29.23
C ASN A 654 15.96 2.79 -28.01
N ARG A 655 16.51 2.69 -26.79
CA ARG A 655 15.76 2.96 -25.58
C ARG A 655 15.60 4.47 -25.42
N VAL A 656 14.37 4.93 -25.16
CA VAL A 656 14.09 6.31 -24.75
C VAL A 656 14.44 6.44 -23.27
N LEU A 657 15.28 7.43 -22.94
CA LEU A 657 15.84 7.61 -21.60
C LEU A 657 15.09 8.67 -20.77
N ASP A 658 14.46 9.63 -21.43
CA ASP A 658 13.78 10.76 -20.81
C ASP A 658 12.62 11.25 -21.68
N ALA A 659 11.75 12.09 -21.09
CA ALA A 659 10.63 12.71 -21.81
C ALA A 659 11.09 13.71 -22.91
N GLY A 660 12.37 14.07 -22.95
CA GLY A 660 12.97 14.89 -23.99
C GLY A 660 13.25 14.13 -25.28
N GLY A 661 13.07 12.80 -25.28
CA GLY A 661 13.31 11.92 -26.42
C GLY A 661 14.78 11.56 -26.61
N THR A 662 15.63 11.75 -25.60
CA THR A 662 17.01 11.26 -25.65
C THR A 662 16.99 9.74 -25.76
N THR A 663 17.78 9.19 -26.70
CA THR A 663 17.87 7.75 -26.89
C THR A 663 19.29 7.23 -26.76
N MET A 664 19.39 5.95 -26.40
CA MET A 664 20.65 5.20 -26.40
C MET A 664 20.39 3.79 -26.95
N VAL A 665 21.36 3.21 -27.65
CA VAL A 665 21.22 1.86 -28.20
C VAL A 665 21.31 0.83 -27.07
N TYR A 666 20.26 0.02 -26.93
CA TYR A 666 20.11 -1.06 -25.95
C TYR A 666 19.97 -2.40 -26.64
N PRO A 667 20.33 -3.50 -25.95
CA PRO A 667 19.84 -4.80 -26.38
C PRO A 667 18.31 -4.83 -26.23
N GLY A 668 17.64 -5.38 -27.22
CA GLY A 668 16.19 -5.61 -27.19
C GLY A 668 15.86 -7.10 -27.12
N SER A 669 14.69 -7.39 -26.57
CA SER A 669 14.04 -8.70 -26.63
C SER A 669 12.70 -8.56 -27.36
N MET A 670 12.04 -9.68 -27.59
CA MET A 670 10.67 -9.71 -28.06
C MET A 670 9.78 -10.50 -27.12
N GLN A 671 8.49 -10.34 -27.28
CA GLN A 671 7.47 -11.31 -26.89
C GLN A 671 6.53 -11.45 -28.09
N THR A 672 6.22 -12.69 -28.46
CA THR A 672 5.34 -12.94 -29.61
C THR A 672 4.12 -13.75 -29.19
N LEU A 673 2.99 -13.42 -29.82
CA LEU A 673 1.68 -13.90 -29.45
C LEU A 673 0.93 -14.35 -30.71
N VAL A 674 0.11 -15.38 -30.55
CA VAL A 674 -0.95 -15.75 -31.49
C VAL A 674 -2.25 -15.69 -30.70
N GLY A 675 -3.27 -15.07 -31.27
CA GLY A 675 -4.61 -15.04 -30.69
C GLY A 675 -5.66 -15.22 -31.77
N ASP A 676 -6.50 -16.24 -31.64
CA ASP A 676 -7.71 -16.43 -32.44
C ASP A 676 -8.90 -15.83 -31.66
N VAL A 677 -9.20 -14.55 -31.88
CA VAL A 677 -10.28 -13.88 -31.14
C VAL A 677 -11.13 -12.99 -32.05
N THR A 678 -11.84 -13.60 -33.00
CA THR A 678 -13.07 -13.00 -33.56
C THR A 678 -14.15 -14.01 -33.96
N SER A 679 -14.61 -14.91 -33.07
CA SER A 679 -15.90 -15.57 -33.31
C SER A 679 -16.47 -16.26 -32.07
N ALA A 680 -17.73 -15.93 -31.75
CA ALA A 680 -18.54 -16.56 -30.71
C ALA A 680 -18.99 -17.99 -31.04
N GLU A 681 -18.34 -18.67 -31.99
CA GLU A 681 -18.63 -20.05 -32.39
C GLU A 681 -17.33 -20.85 -32.54
N PHE A 682 -16.73 -21.35 -31.46
CA PHE A 682 -15.64 -22.35 -31.61
C PHE A 682 -15.74 -23.57 -30.69
N PRO A 683 -15.85 -24.75 -31.33
CA PRO A 683 -14.74 -25.70 -31.39
C PRO A 683 -14.33 -26.09 -32.85
N GLY A 684 -13.06 -25.86 -33.22
CA GLY A 684 -12.37 -26.38 -34.43
C GLY A 684 -11.61 -25.32 -35.27
N GLU A 685 -10.41 -25.62 -35.78
CA GLU A 685 -9.58 -24.76 -36.67
C GLU A 685 -10.39 -24.01 -37.76
N ASP A 686 -10.35 -22.67 -37.79
CA ASP A 686 -10.86 -21.88 -38.94
C ASP A 686 -9.81 -20.98 -39.62
N ASP A 687 -8.53 -21.10 -39.26
CA ASP A 687 -7.41 -20.28 -39.78
C ASP A 687 -7.64 -18.76 -39.62
N GLN A 688 -8.52 -18.30 -38.71
CA GLN A 688 -8.69 -16.89 -38.39
C GLN A 688 -7.94 -16.59 -37.10
N GLY A 689 -7.09 -15.56 -37.10
CA GLY A 689 -6.31 -15.20 -35.92
C GLY A 689 -5.37 -14.05 -36.21
N ILE A 690 -4.75 -13.53 -35.16
CA ILE A 690 -3.83 -12.42 -35.24
C ILE A 690 -2.48 -12.80 -34.65
N THR A 691 -1.42 -12.42 -35.35
CA THR A 691 -0.04 -12.65 -34.98
C THR A 691 0.62 -11.34 -34.57
N PHE A 692 1.35 -11.37 -33.46
CA PHE A 692 1.85 -10.16 -32.82
C PHE A 692 3.29 -10.35 -32.37
N VAL A 693 4.12 -9.33 -32.62
CA VAL A 693 5.49 -9.21 -32.08
C VAL A 693 5.63 -7.89 -31.35
N ALA A 694 5.75 -7.94 -30.02
CA ALA A 694 6.23 -6.80 -29.23
C ALA A 694 7.75 -6.84 -29.10
N ILE A 695 8.42 -5.71 -29.32
CA ILE A 695 9.85 -5.53 -29.10
C ILE A 695 10.05 -4.50 -27.98
N ALA A 696 10.89 -4.83 -27.00
CA ALA A 696 11.18 -3.95 -25.86
C ALA A 696 12.67 -4.04 -25.46
N PRO A 697 13.22 -3.03 -24.75
CA PRO A 697 14.57 -3.08 -24.22
C PRO A 697 14.72 -4.24 -23.23
N TYR A 698 15.89 -4.87 -23.20
CA TYR A 698 16.17 -6.04 -22.38
C TYR A 698 17.29 -5.76 -21.39
N TYR A 699 17.03 -6.03 -20.11
CA TYR A 699 18.04 -5.95 -19.06
C TYR A 699 18.49 -7.37 -18.70
N ALA A 700 19.49 -7.85 -19.44
CA ALA A 700 20.10 -9.15 -19.18
C ALA A 700 20.91 -9.11 -17.88
N HIS A 701 20.85 -10.19 -17.11
CA HIS A 701 21.70 -10.36 -15.94
C HIS A 701 22.90 -11.26 -16.26
N ALA A 702 22.83 -12.03 -17.35
CA ALA A 702 23.97 -12.75 -17.92
C ALA A 702 24.98 -11.80 -18.58
N ILE A 703 25.93 -11.30 -17.79
CA ILE A 703 27.01 -10.41 -18.24
C ILE A 703 28.32 -11.19 -18.38
N THR A 704 28.93 -11.15 -19.56
CA THR A 704 30.23 -11.77 -19.86
C THR A 704 31.37 -10.76 -19.92
N ARG A 705 32.56 -11.21 -19.53
CA ARG A 705 33.82 -10.47 -19.69
C ARG A 705 34.62 -10.93 -20.92
N SER A 706 34.62 -12.22 -21.23
CA SER A 706 35.48 -12.83 -22.25
C SER A 706 34.87 -12.83 -23.65
N ASP A 707 33.54 -12.88 -23.74
CA ASP A 707 32.81 -13.12 -24.99
C ASP A 707 31.96 -11.92 -25.40
N ALA A 708 32.34 -10.73 -24.91
CA ALA A 708 31.72 -9.47 -25.30
C ALA A 708 31.84 -9.23 -26.82
N LEU A 709 30.83 -8.61 -27.41
CA LEU A 709 30.81 -8.33 -28.83
C LEU A 709 31.95 -7.37 -29.23
N THR A 710 32.61 -7.69 -30.34
CA THR A 710 33.61 -6.83 -30.99
C THR A 710 32.96 -6.07 -32.15
N CYS A 711 33.68 -5.15 -32.79
CA CYS A 711 33.16 -4.39 -33.93
C CYS A 711 32.48 -5.28 -34.99
N LEU A 712 33.10 -6.40 -35.38
CA LEU A 712 32.55 -7.32 -36.39
C LEU A 712 31.40 -8.21 -35.88
N GLY A 713 31.13 -8.19 -34.57
CA GLY A 713 29.96 -8.84 -33.97
C GLY A 713 28.67 -8.06 -34.23
N CYS A 714 28.76 -6.75 -34.50
CA CYS A 714 27.62 -5.87 -34.77
C CYS A 714 27.68 -5.25 -36.18
N HIS A 715 28.84 -4.72 -36.55
CA HIS A 715 29.06 -4.04 -37.82
C HIS A 715 29.43 -5.01 -38.93
N TRP A 716 28.86 -4.75 -40.11
CA TRP A 716 29.09 -5.52 -41.32
C TRP A 716 28.81 -7.03 -41.17
N THR A 717 27.93 -7.36 -40.22
CA THR A 717 27.32 -8.69 -40.16
C THR A 717 26.37 -8.86 -41.33
N GLN A 718 26.17 -10.09 -41.81
CA GLN A 718 25.24 -10.37 -42.92
C GLN A 718 23.84 -9.79 -42.62
N THR A 719 23.36 -9.98 -41.39
CA THR A 719 22.08 -9.43 -40.92
C THR A 719 22.04 -7.90 -41.01
N ALA A 720 23.08 -7.20 -40.54
CA ALA A 720 23.14 -5.75 -40.62
C ALA A 720 23.23 -5.25 -42.07
N THR A 721 24.01 -5.90 -42.93
CA THR A 721 24.12 -5.54 -44.35
C THR A 721 22.81 -5.75 -45.09
N ASP A 722 22.11 -6.85 -44.81
CA ASP A 722 20.85 -7.18 -45.47
C ASP A 722 19.78 -6.18 -45.07
N LEU A 723 19.59 -5.94 -43.77
CA LEU A 723 18.58 -5.02 -43.28
C LEU A 723 18.86 -3.56 -43.67
N ALA A 724 20.12 -3.11 -43.62
CA ALA A 724 20.50 -1.78 -44.11
C ALA A 724 20.25 -1.63 -45.62
N GLY A 725 20.40 -2.72 -46.39
CA GLY A 725 20.08 -2.79 -47.81
C GLY A 725 18.61 -3.01 -48.14
N GLY A 726 17.72 -3.09 -47.14
CA GLY A 726 16.30 -3.39 -47.33
C GLY A 726 16.00 -4.84 -47.75
N THR A 727 16.94 -5.75 -47.52
CA THR A 727 16.75 -7.19 -47.73
C THR A 727 16.16 -7.82 -46.47
N PRO A 728 15.01 -8.52 -46.57
CA PRO A 728 14.38 -9.15 -45.42
C PRO A 728 15.26 -10.23 -44.76
N PHE A 729 15.16 -10.35 -43.45
CA PHE A 729 15.87 -11.33 -42.63
C PHE A 729 14.88 -12.21 -41.87
N GLN A 730 15.03 -13.54 -41.98
CA GLN A 730 14.26 -14.49 -41.18
C GLN A 730 14.79 -14.53 -39.75
N VAL A 731 14.04 -13.93 -38.83
CA VAL A 731 14.36 -13.95 -37.41
C VAL A 731 14.04 -15.30 -36.79
N VAL A 732 12.84 -15.82 -37.04
CA VAL A 732 12.41 -17.15 -36.58
C VAL A 732 11.75 -17.89 -37.72
N GLY A 733 12.21 -19.09 -38.03
CA GLY A 733 11.63 -19.93 -39.09
C GLY A 733 11.06 -21.25 -38.58
N TRP A 734 10.12 -21.82 -39.33
CA TRP A 734 9.52 -23.12 -39.09
C TRP A 734 9.91 -24.10 -40.20
N GLY A 735 10.57 -25.19 -39.84
CA GLY A 735 11.15 -26.13 -40.80
C GLY A 735 10.20 -27.20 -41.37
N ALA A 736 8.98 -27.33 -40.85
CA ALA A 736 8.03 -28.34 -41.31
C ALA A 736 7.15 -27.81 -42.46
N ALA A 737 6.52 -28.72 -43.20
CA ALA A 737 5.53 -28.35 -44.21
C ALA A 737 4.32 -27.67 -43.57
N ALA A 738 3.66 -26.77 -44.29
CA ALA A 738 2.56 -25.96 -43.74
C ALA A 738 1.40 -26.81 -43.20
N ASP A 739 1.12 -27.96 -43.82
CA ASP A 739 0.07 -28.89 -43.46
C ASP A 739 0.52 -29.99 -42.47
N ALA A 740 1.79 -29.98 -42.04
CA ALA A 740 2.32 -31.00 -41.15
C ALA A 740 2.04 -30.65 -39.67
N GLU A 741 1.34 -31.56 -38.99
CA GLU A 741 1.23 -31.55 -37.53
C GLU A 741 2.52 -32.06 -36.90
N VAL A 742 3.20 -31.21 -36.12
CA VAL A 742 4.44 -31.52 -35.42
C VAL A 742 4.14 -31.80 -33.95
N PRO A 743 4.43 -33.00 -33.43
CA PRO A 743 4.25 -33.31 -32.02
C PRO A 743 5.04 -32.37 -31.11
N ALA A 744 4.49 -32.05 -29.93
CA ALA A 744 5.14 -31.21 -28.92
C ALA A 744 6.60 -31.60 -28.63
N SER A 745 6.90 -32.90 -28.63
CA SER A 745 8.23 -33.46 -28.36
C SER A 745 9.26 -33.21 -29.47
N GLU A 746 8.82 -32.86 -30.68
CA GLU A 746 9.69 -32.69 -31.86
C GLU A 746 9.92 -31.23 -32.23
N MET A 747 9.12 -30.30 -31.69
CA MET A 747 9.18 -28.87 -32.02
C MET A 747 10.57 -28.25 -31.91
N GLY A 748 11.34 -28.64 -30.89
CA GLY A 748 12.66 -28.06 -30.64
C GLY A 748 13.65 -28.25 -31.79
N ALA A 749 13.47 -29.29 -32.63
CA ALA A 749 14.27 -29.52 -33.82
C ALA A 749 13.69 -28.87 -35.09
N THR A 750 12.41 -28.49 -35.06
CA THR A 750 11.69 -27.88 -36.19
C THR A 750 11.91 -26.37 -36.25
N TRP A 751 12.04 -25.72 -35.09
CA TRP A 751 12.31 -24.29 -35.01
C TRP A 751 13.71 -23.93 -35.53
N GLN A 752 13.77 -22.86 -36.32
CA GLN A 752 14.98 -22.13 -36.64
C GLN A 752 15.03 -20.89 -35.74
N PRO A 753 15.76 -20.93 -34.62
CA PRO A 753 15.77 -19.86 -33.63
C PRO A 753 16.52 -18.61 -34.13
N PRO A 754 16.27 -17.44 -33.49
CA PRO A 754 17.06 -16.24 -33.76
C PRO A 754 18.53 -16.45 -33.36
N ARG A 755 19.43 -15.74 -34.04
CA ARG A 755 20.88 -15.86 -33.86
C ARG A 755 21.59 -14.54 -34.15
N GLY A 756 22.64 -14.27 -33.39
CA GLY A 756 23.50 -13.10 -33.56
C GLY A 756 22.81 -11.79 -33.21
N VAL A 757 23.42 -10.69 -33.68
CA VAL A 757 22.92 -9.34 -33.46
C VAL A 757 21.95 -8.96 -34.58
N ILE A 758 20.74 -8.54 -34.22
CA ILE A 758 19.68 -8.19 -35.17
C ILE A 758 19.32 -6.70 -34.96
N PRO A 759 19.78 -5.79 -35.83
CA PRO A 759 19.36 -4.38 -35.77
C PRO A 759 17.88 -4.25 -36.11
N VAL A 760 17.07 -3.55 -35.30
CA VAL A 760 15.65 -3.29 -35.63
C VAL A 760 15.57 -2.09 -36.56
N PRO A 761 15.16 -2.25 -37.84
CA PRO A 761 15.12 -1.15 -38.81
C PRO A 761 13.96 -0.19 -38.54
N PRO A 762 14.00 1.06 -39.06
CA PRO A 762 12.93 2.06 -38.87
C PRO A 762 11.52 1.56 -39.16
N ASP A 763 11.39 0.70 -40.18
CA ASP A 763 10.16 -0.02 -40.51
C ASP A 763 10.47 -1.52 -40.50
N PRO A 764 10.16 -2.24 -39.40
CA PRO A 764 10.41 -3.68 -39.31
C PRO A 764 9.44 -4.51 -40.18
N ASN A 765 8.32 -3.93 -40.62
CA ASN A 765 7.30 -4.66 -41.35
C ASN A 765 7.85 -5.09 -42.73
N GLY A 766 7.74 -6.38 -43.03
CA GLY A 766 8.30 -6.98 -44.23
C GLY A 766 9.83 -7.10 -44.28
N LEU A 767 10.56 -6.56 -43.30
CA LEU A 767 12.03 -6.72 -43.17
C LEU A 767 12.42 -7.76 -42.12
N LEU A 768 11.70 -7.83 -41.00
CA LEU A 768 11.89 -8.87 -39.99
C LEU A 768 10.81 -9.95 -40.17
N LEU A 769 11.21 -11.15 -40.59
CA LEU A 769 10.28 -12.24 -40.89
C LEU A 769 10.22 -13.26 -39.76
N PHE A 770 8.99 -13.71 -39.46
CA PHE A 770 8.66 -14.60 -38.34
C PHE A 770 7.69 -15.66 -38.80
N ASP A 771 7.93 -16.92 -38.48
CA ASP A 771 6.94 -17.98 -38.70
C ASP A 771 6.18 -18.23 -37.41
N PHE A 772 4.85 -18.28 -37.50
CA PHE A 772 3.95 -18.59 -36.41
C PHE A 772 3.36 -19.98 -36.59
N VAL A 773 3.05 -20.62 -35.46
CA VAL A 773 2.36 -21.90 -35.39
C VAL A 773 1.12 -21.78 -34.54
N ASP A 774 0.14 -22.62 -34.83
CA ASP A 774 -1.05 -22.80 -34.03
C ASP A 774 -1.13 -24.18 -33.36
N LEU A 775 -1.98 -24.31 -32.35
CA LEU A 775 -2.28 -25.56 -31.67
C LEU A 775 -3.28 -26.38 -32.48
N VAL A 776 -2.97 -27.65 -32.72
CA VAL A 776 -3.92 -28.59 -33.33
C VAL A 776 -5.06 -28.95 -32.37
N ASP A 777 -4.77 -29.06 -31.07
CA ASP A 777 -5.75 -29.32 -30.00
C ASP A 777 -5.50 -28.35 -28.83
N PRO A 778 -6.17 -27.18 -28.82
CA PRO A 778 -6.01 -26.19 -27.76
C PRO A 778 -6.27 -26.74 -26.34
N ALA A 779 -7.18 -27.73 -26.19
CA ALA A 779 -7.51 -28.32 -24.90
C ALA A 779 -6.38 -29.20 -24.34
N ALA A 780 -5.46 -29.68 -25.19
CA ALA A 780 -4.25 -30.39 -24.76
C ALA A 780 -3.15 -29.46 -24.23
N GLY A 781 -3.33 -28.13 -24.36
CA GLY A 781 -2.39 -27.11 -23.86
C GLY A 781 -0.95 -27.37 -24.35
N PRO A 782 0.06 -27.38 -23.46
CA PRO A 782 1.45 -27.63 -23.83
C PRO A 782 1.69 -28.96 -24.58
N GLY A 783 0.80 -29.94 -24.40
CA GLY A 783 0.85 -31.25 -25.04
C GLY A 783 0.35 -31.28 -26.49
N SER A 784 -0.32 -30.24 -26.97
CA SER A 784 -0.86 -30.17 -28.33
C SER A 784 0.23 -30.32 -29.41
N ALA A 785 -0.09 -30.92 -30.55
CA ALA A 785 0.74 -30.76 -31.74
C ALA A 785 0.67 -29.30 -32.24
N ARG A 786 1.69 -28.89 -33.00
CA ARG A 786 1.77 -27.56 -33.61
C ARG A 786 1.73 -27.68 -35.12
N LYS A 787 1.01 -26.79 -35.77
CA LYS A 787 0.92 -26.69 -37.22
C LYS A 787 1.29 -25.27 -37.63
N PHE A 788 1.84 -25.10 -38.82
CA PHE A 788 2.15 -23.76 -39.32
C PHE A 788 0.86 -22.94 -39.44
N PHE A 789 0.90 -21.70 -38.95
CA PHE A 789 -0.23 -20.77 -39.00
C PHE A 789 0.00 -19.77 -40.12
N GLU A 790 0.96 -18.86 -39.93
CA GLU A 790 1.25 -17.78 -40.88
C GLU A 790 2.74 -17.40 -40.87
N ALA A 791 3.19 -16.80 -41.96
CA ALA A 791 4.50 -16.16 -42.07
C ALA A 791 4.35 -14.62 -42.06
N GLY A 792 5.05 -14.00 -41.12
CA GLY A 792 5.00 -12.58 -40.82
C GLY A 792 4.01 -12.30 -39.69
N PRO A 793 4.26 -11.27 -38.86
CA PRO A 793 3.26 -10.80 -37.93
C PRO A 793 2.30 -9.81 -38.58
N ASP A 794 1.04 -9.84 -38.17
CA ASP A 794 0.05 -8.81 -38.49
C ASP A 794 0.43 -7.48 -37.82
N ILE A 795 0.99 -7.56 -36.61
CA ILE A 795 1.32 -6.41 -35.78
C ILE A 795 2.76 -6.51 -35.27
N PHE A 796 3.51 -5.44 -35.50
CA PHE A 796 4.70 -5.13 -34.71
C PHE A 796 4.32 -4.08 -33.68
N HIS A 797 4.66 -4.29 -32.42
CA HIS A 797 4.45 -3.32 -31.34
C HIS A 797 5.78 -2.86 -30.77
N VAL A 798 5.99 -1.55 -30.74
CA VAL A 798 7.10 -0.86 -30.07
C VAL A 798 6.52 0.31 -29.29
N LEU A 799 6.65 0.26 -27.97
CA LEU A 799 6.10 1.27 -27.08
C LEU A 799 6.96 2.54 -27.16
N ASP A 800 6.58 3.49 -27.99
CA ASP A 800 7.39 4.64 -28.42
C ASP A 800 7.92 5.52 -27.28
N ASN A 801 7.18 5.58 -26.18
CA ASN A 801 7.60 6.24 -24.94
C ASN A 801 8.86 5.60 -24.31
N TYR A 802 9.20 4.36 -24.66
CA TYR A 802 10.29 3.59 -24.05
C TYR A 802 11.27 3.00 -25.06
N VAL A 803 10.82 2.71 -26.28
CA VAL A 803 11.61 2.03 -27.29
C VAL A 803 11.24 2.48 -28.69
N LEU A 804 12.28 2.76 -29.47
CA LEU A 804 12.19 3.09 -30.87
C LEU A 804 13.07 2.13 -31.67
N PRO A 805 12.72 1.86 -32.94
CA PRO A 805 13.64 1.26 -33.88
C PRO A 805 14.93 2.09 -34.04
N LEU A 806 15.96 1.49 -34.65
CA LEU A 806 17.15 2.22 -35.05
C LEU A 806 16.82 3.20 -36.18
N SER A 807 17.52 4.33 -36.22
CA SER A 807 17.41 5.29 -37.32
C SER A 807 18.06 4.73 -38.59
N ALA A 808 17.71 5.30 -39.74
CA ALA A 808 18.33 4.94 -41.02
C ALA A 808 19.86 5.13 -40.98
N ASP A 809 20.34 6.20 -40.34
CA ASP A 809 21.77 6.48 -40.19
C ASP A 809 22.47 5.42 -39.31
N GLN A 810 21.83 4.98 -38.23
CA GLN A 810 22.35 3.90 -37.38
C GLN A 810 22.41 2.58 -38.17
N MET A 811 21.40 2.28 -38.98
CA MET A 811 21.39 1.11 -39.86
C MET A 811 22.51 1.16 -40.90
N GLU A 812 22.75 2.31 -41.53
CA GLU A 812 23.83 2.51 -42.48
C GLU A 812 25.19 2.26 -41.83
N VAL A 813 25.43 2.83 -40.64
CA VAL A 813 26.66 2.65 -39.86
C VAL A 813 26.90 1.18 -39.48
N LEU A 814 25.84 0.42 -39.19
CA LEU A 814 25.93 -1.02 -38.92
C LEU A 814 26.16 -1.85 -40.19
N GLY A 815 25.67 -1.40 -41.34
CA GLY A 815 25.80 -2.09 -42.63
C GLY A 815 27.17 -1.95 -43.30
N VAL A 816 28.01 -1.01 -42.88
CA VAL A 816 29.33 -0.77 -43.49
C VAL A 816 30.46 -1.44 -42.72
N ARG A 817 31.54 -1.82 -43.44
CA ARG A 817 32.78 -2.27 -42.80
C ARG A 817 33.32 -1.14 -41.91
N PRO A 818 33.77 -1.43 -40.67
CA PRO A 818 34.37 -0.42 -39.80
C PRO A 818 35.53 0.36 -40.44
N THR A 819 36.28 -0.26 -41.36
CA THR A 819 37.39 0.38 -42.09
C THR A 819 36.95 1.39 -43.17
N GLU A 820 35.68 1.40 -43.56
CA GLU A 820 35.11 2.30 -44.58
C GLU A 820 34.26 3.43 -43.96
N ALA A 821 33.83 3.28 -42.71
CA ALA A 821 33.05 4.26 -41.96
C ALA A 821 33.89 5.37 -41.31
N ILE A 822 35.20 5.16 -41.16
CA ILE A 822 36.11 6.17 -40.63
C ILE A 822 36.70 6.94 -41.80
N ASP A 823 36.16 8.14 -42.07
CA ASP A 823 36.86 9.15 -42.87
C ASP A 823 38.13 9.59 -42.11
N HIS A 824 39.22 8.83 -42.30
CA HIS A 824 40.54 9.20 -41.86
C HIS A 824 41.09 10.34 -42.75
N THR A 825 40.55 11.55 -42.62
CA THR A 825 41.23 12.77 -43.12
C THR A 825 42.33 13.27 -42.17
N ALA A 826 42.77 12.45 -41.20
CA ALA A 826 43.83 12.83 -40.26
C ALA A 826 44.87 11.74 -39.92
N PHE A 827 45.02 10.68 -40.71
CA PHE A 827 46.18 9.79 -40.60
C PHE A 827 46.79 9.51 -41.97
N ASP A 828 47.84 10.28 -42.29
CA ASP A 828 48.73 10.01 -43.40
C ASP A 828 49.46 8.67 -43.15
N GLY A 829 49.24 7.71 -44.05
CA GLY A 829 50.24 6.71 -44.44
C GLY A 829 50.06 5.30 -43.85
N GLU A 830 49.85 4.35 -44.77
CA GLU A 830 50.23 2.93 -44.72
C GLU A 830 50.55 2.30 -43.35
N THR A 831 49.66 1.45 -42.83
CA THR A 831 50.00 0.24 -42.03
C THR A 831 48.69 -0.54 -41.79
N ASP A 832 48.38 -1.56 -42.59
CA ASP A 832 48.71 -2.99 -42.42
C ASP A 832 48.14 -3.65 -41.15
N CYS A 833 47.18 -4.55 -41.39
CA CYS A 833 46.51 -5.49 -40.47
C CYS A 833 47.49 -6.49 -39.83
N SER A 834 48.43 -6.02 -39.01
CA SER A 834 49.49 -6.85 -38.43
C SER A 834 49.56 -6.88 -36.90
N LEU A 835 48.60 -6.28 -36.18
CA LEU A 835 48.58 -6.28 -34.71
C LEU A 835 47.61 -7.29 -34.08
N CYS A 836 47.37 -8.42 -34.76
CA CYS A 836 46.97 -9.66 -34.10
C CYS A 836 48.24 -10.50 -33.83
N HIS A 837 48.84 -10.40 -32.64
CA HIS A 837 49.42 -11.51 -31.86
C HIS A 837 49.82 -11.04 -30.44
N PRO A 838 49.91 -11.97 -29.46
CA PRO A 838 49.68 -11.73 -28.03
C PRO A 838 50.93 -11.28 -27.28
N LEU A 839 50.78 -11.10 -25.95
CA LEU A 839 51.76 -10.84 -24.87
C LEU A 839 51.63 -9.39 -24.33
N ASN A 840 51.32 -9.12 -23.06
CA ASN A 840 51.43 -9.87 -21.80
C ASN A 840 50.29 -9.50 -20.85
#